data_AF-A0A962EHQ3-F1
#
_entry.id   AF-A0A962EHQ3-F1
#
_cell.length_a   1.000
_cell.length_b   1.000
_cell.length_c   1.000
_cell.angle_alpha   90.00
_cell.angle_beta   90.00
_cell.angle_gamma   90.00
#
_symmetry.space_group_name_H-M   'P 1'
#
loop_
_entity.id
_entity.type
_entity.pdbx_description
1 polymer ?
#
loop_
_entity_poly.entity_id
_entity_poly.type
_entity_poly.pdbx_seq_one_letter_code
_entity_poly.pdbx_strand_id
1 'polypeptide(L)'
;MSRLLLAALLLISLPLRAEVEAGLWYDRYRNGHGLDLHRAGPLLFGTFYTFTGTGASEWLWLQSEDLDAPSSALTRFRQAPGGVAGSPAGQISLTPTSSCADGLPREGAPSLLRMDFNIGNYAASWCLEPLLPPDRPAMDVLSGVWYAADDSGWGIATHAFRGANGVTTQFRLLYAYDGDGNPRWSFAIDNGDALTQQQTWYLAFVECTGCPISPPLTHAIGTSTLTLTEPLATADGLRNRIDVSVQFESSAPFQRERTLSLLSDPLRVRAGAATREGPVAGAILADGIEVFRNIPYAQPPTGALRWRAPQTPAPRSELRSAQSFGLACPQRNLAQENQSEDCLQLNVWRPPAPGPHPVMVWIHGGGFIEGSAVQQYEGRTLYDGAVLAARNTVFVSLNYRLGALGFMAQRDLLGESPDQPQSGNYGLLDQIAALQWVHDNIAAFGGDPDRVTLFGESAGGISTCALLAAPAARGLFHRAIIQSGICDWQLRTLEQGLQQGDLTVTAVGCEAAADRASCLRGLAASDLVFGEAWGPLQDGFVLTQSPGRALAEGTAAQLPLLIGVTDDESSSLVPSAQQPTTATEYQTTVQTLFPTISAQVLQQYPLANYPSPERAWLDLLDDRWFTCTARRAAADHAANGNAVYHYVLSEILPDMPTLESFHGLDVLLLFAARNDPGGSEFRAGERLRGAWVDFAYGREPGLNERLLWPPYQVGSRQSLEINGGNSNIIDDYHGAACQFWAQFGTP
;
A
#
# COMPACT_ATOMS: atom_id res chain seq x y z
N MET A 1 -71.90 18.22 28.10
CA MET A 1 -72.12 16.76 28.29
C MET A 1 -72.94 16.27 27.10
N SER A 2 -72.55 15.31 26.28
CA SER A 2 -71.37 14.47 26.26
C SER A 2 -71.07 14.14 24.79
N ARG A 3 -70.00 14.74 24.26
CA ARG A 3 -69.37 14.37 23.00
C ARG A 3 -68.56 13.10 23.28
N LEU A 4 -69.17 11.92 23.22
CA LEU A 4 -68.43 10.68 23.49
C LEU A 4 -68.96 9.41 22.80
N LEU A 5 -69.90 9.47 21.84
CA LEU A 5 -70.48 8.23 21.29
C LEU A 5 -70.86 8.22 19.81
N LEU A 6 -70.32 9.13 18.98
CA LEU A 6 -70.57 9.11 17.53
C LEU A 6 -69.29 9.18 16.68
N ALA A 7 -68.22 8.56 17.16
CA ALA A 7 -66.94 8.43 16.44
C ALA A 7 -66.46 6.96 16.35
N ALA A 8 -67.39 6.00 16.35
CA ALA A 8 -67.06 4.56 16.42
C ALA A 8 -67.45 3.74 15.17
N LEU A 9 -67.88 4.35 14.06
CA LEU A 9 -68.26 3.61 12.85
C LEU A 9 -67.91 4.37 11.57
N LEU A 10 -66.61 4.54 11.31
CA LEU A 10 -66.02 4.71 9.97
C LEU A 10 -64.48 4.65 10.04
N LEU A 11 -63.97 3.59 10.67
CA LEU A 11 -62.63 3.07 10.38
C LEU A 11 -62.84 1.82 9.53
N ILE A 12 -63.04 2.04 8.23
CA ILE A 12 -62.72 0.99 7.26
C ILE A 12 -61.22 0.79 7.42
N SER A 13 -60.86 -0.33 8.04
CA SER A 13 -59.52 -0.89 8.02
C SER A 13 -59.11 -1.15 6.58
N LEU A 14 -58.55 -0.15 5.91
CA LEU A 14 -57.60 -0.44 4.85
C LEU A 14 -56.37 -1.01 5.57
N PRO A 15 -55.94 -2.24 5.25
CA PRO A 15 -54.68 -2.71 5.78
C PRO A 15 -53.61 -1.73 5.29
N LEU A 16 -52.88 -1.11 6.22
CA LEU A 16 -51.56 -0.56 5.91
C LEU A 16 -50.71 -1.76 5.46
N ARG A 17 -50.71 -2.04 4.16
CA ARG A 17 -49.74 -2.95 3.55
C ARG A 17 -48.37 -2.30 3.72
N ALA A 18 -47.39 -3.09 4.17
CA ALA A 18 -46.01 -2.64 4.15
C ALA A 18 -45.62 -2.34 2.69
N GLU A 19 -45.06 -1.17 2.42
CA GLU A 19 -44.66 -0.77 1.08
C GLU A 19 -43.44 -1.58 0.61
N VAL A 20 -43.41 -1.96 -0.67
CA VAL A 20 -42.18 -2.48 -1.29
C VAL A 20 -41.24 -1.29 -1.51
N GLU A 21 -40.10 -1.29 -0.83
CA GLU A 21 -39.13 -0.20 -0.91
C GLU A 21 -38.36 -0.25 -2.25
N ALA A 22 -38.12 0.91 -2.84
CA ALA A 22 -37.19 1.05 -3.94
C ALA A 22 -35.76 0.83 -3.42
N GLY A 23 -34.89 0.26 -4.25
CA GLY A 23 -33.52 -0.06 -3.89
C GLY A 23 -33.07 -1.39 -4.50
N LEU A 24 -31.80 -1.73 -4.23
CA LEU A 24 -31.21 -2.97 -4.67
C LEU A 24 -31.48 -4.07 -3.63
N TRP A 25 -32.11 -5.15 -4.07
CA TRP A 25 -32.43 -6.32 -3.28
C TRP A 25 -31.65 -7.53 -3.80
N TYR A 26 -31.13 -8.37 -2.92
CA TYR A 26 -30.33 -9.53 -3.32
C TYR A 26 -30.58 -10.76 -2.45
N ASP A 27 -30.32 -11.95 -2.99
CA ASP A 27 -30.29 -13.21 -2.24
C ASP A 27 -28.84 -13.58 -1.92
N ARG A 28 -28.43 -13.39 -0.66
CA ARG A 28 -27.06 -13.68 -0.18
C ARG A 28 -26.60 -15.12 -0.38
N TYR A 29 -27.51 -16.07 -0.57
CA TYR A 29 -27.19 -17.49 -0.69
C TYR A 29 -27.23 -18.00 -2.13
N ARG A 30 -27.57 -17.15 -3.11
CA ARG A 30 -27.66 -17.56 -4.52
C ARG A 30 -26.77 -16.73 -5.46
N ASN A 31 -25.53 -16.46 -5.08
CA ASN A 31 -24.46 -15.99 -5.98
C ASN A 31 -24.84 -14.79 -6.88
N GLY A 32 -25.42 -13.73 -6.31
CA GLY A 32 -25.70 -12.51 -7.06
C GLY A 32 -26.90 -12.65 -8.00
N HIS A 33 -28.00 -13.20 -7.52
CA HIS A 33 -29.31 -12.93 -8.09
C HIS A 33 -30.00 -11.84 -7.29
N GLY A 34 -30.70 -10.93 -7.96
CA GLY A 34 -31.32 -9.81 -7.27
C GLY A 34 -32.28 -9.02 -8.13
N LEU A 35 -32.88 -8.03 -7.48
CA LEU A 35 -33.91 -7.17 -8.02
C LEU A 35 -33.55 -5.73 -7.69
N ASP A 36 -33.43 -4.89 -8.70
CA ASP A 36 -33.31 -3.45 -8.51
C ASP A 36 -34.67 -2.80 -8.76
N LEU A 37 -35.22 -2.12 -7.74
CA LEU A 37 -36.54 -1.51 -7.79
C LEU A 37 -36.45 0.01 -7.74
N HIS A 38 -37.15 0.65 -8.66
CA HIS A 38 -37.25 2.09 -8.78
C HIS A 38 -38.70 2.52 -8.82
N ARG A 39 -38.92 3.76 -8.38
CA ARG A 39 -40.25 4.34 -8.27
C ARG A 39 -40.29 5.67 -9.00
N ALA A 40 -41.30 5.84 -9.86
CA ALA A 40 -41.62 7.12 -10.47
C ALA A 40 -43.13 7.34 -10.44
N GLY A 41 -43.60 8.15 -9.49
CA GLY A 41 -45.04 8.28 -9.21
C GLY A 41 -45.67 6.95 -8.79
N PRO A 42 -46.81 6.53 -9.40
CA PRO A 42 -47.46 5.25 -9.10
C PRO A 42 -46.77 4.05 -9.76
N LEU A 43 -45.80 4.27 -10.65
CA LEU A 43 -45.11 3.22 -11.38
C LEU A 43 -43.98 2.62 -10.53
N LEU A 44 -44.02 1.30 -10.34
CA LEU A 44 -42.90 0.50 -9.86
C LEU A 44 -42.24 -0.16 -11.07
N PHE A 45 -40.95 0.04 -11.24
CA PHE A 45 -40.20 -0.58 -12.33
C PHE A 45 -38.84 -1.04 -11.84
N GLY A 46 -38.21 -1.96 -12.57
CA GLY A 46 -36.97 -2.54 -12.07
C GLY A 46 -36.31 -3.52 -13.01
N THR A 47 -35.08 -3.89 -12.66
CA THR A 47 -34.38 -4.97 -13.35
C THR A 47 -34.28 -6.17 -12.42
N PHE A 48 -34.87 -7.27 -12.85
CA PHE A 48 -34.56 -8.59 -12.36
C PHE A 48 -33.40 -9.14 -13.20
N TYR A 49 -32.31 -9.50 -12.55
CA TYR A 49 -31.19 -10.14 -13.22
C TYR A 49 -31.00 -11.58 -12.74
N THR A 50 -30.80 -12.47 -13.71
CA THR A 50 -30.63 -13.90 -13.48
C THR A 50 -29.61 -14.49 -14.44
N PHE A 51 -29.26 -15.75 -14.26
CA PHE A 51 -28.36 -16.48 -15.14
C PHE A 51 -29.11 -17.63 -15.80
N THR A 52 -28.83 -17.85 -17.09
CA THR A 52 -29.27 -19.06 -17.79
C THR A 52 -28.54 -20.29 -17.25
N GLY A 53 -29.04 -21.50 -17.56
CA GLY A 53 -28.34 -22.75 -17.24
C GLY A 53 -26.94 -22.89 -17.86
N THR A 54 -26.57 -22.01 -18.80
CA THR A 54 -25.23 -21.94 -19.41
C THR A 54 -24.38 -20.80 -18.84
N GLY A 55 -24.82 -20.11 -17.78
CA GLY A 55 -24.09 -19.03 -17.11
C GLY A 55 -24.11 -17.68 -17.83
N ALA A 56 -24.91 -17.54 -18.90
CA ALA A 56 -25.12 -16.24 -19.56
C ALA A 56 -26.09 -15.38 -18.73
N SER A 57 -25.79 -14.09 -18.58
CA SER A 57 -26.65 -13.12 -17.91
C SER A 57 -27.95 -12.92 -18.69
N GLU A 58 -29.07 -12.90 -17.97
CA GLU A 58 -30.39 -12.55 -18.45
C GLU A 58 -30.93 -11.36 -17.69
N TRP A 59 -31.36 -10.35 -18.45
CA TRP A 59 -32.01 -9.15 -17.96
C TRP A 59 -33.51 -9.26 -18.19
N LEU A 60 -34.27 -9.18 -17.11
CA LEU A 60 -35.72 -9.19 -17.11
C LEU A 60 -36.18 -7.86 -16.55
N TRP A 61 -36.88 -7.12 -17.36
CA TRP A 61 -37.48 -5.88 -16.93
C TRP A 61 -38.82 -6.14 -16.28
N LEU A 62 -39.00 -5.44 -15.16
CA LEU A 62 -40.21 -5.38 -14.38
C LEU A 62 -40.88 -4.03 -14.62
N GLN A 63 -42.17 -4.06 -14.93
CA GLN A 63 -43.01 -2.86 -14.91
C GLN A 63 -44.37 -3.18 -14.28
N SER A 64 -44.80 -2.34 -13.33
CA SER A 64 -46.12 -2.36 -12.72
C SER A 64 -46.71 -0.96 -12.65
N GLU A 65 -47.93 -0.78 -13.15
CA GLU A 65 -48.71 0.46 -13.05
C GLU A 65 -49.50 0.56 -11.73
N ASP A 66 -49.54 -0.51 -10.94
CA ASP A 66 -50.25 -0.59 -9.66
C ASP A 66 -49.26 -0.90 -8.53
N LEU A 67 -49.28 -0.02 -7.51
CA LEU A 67 -48.47 -0.05 -6.29
C LEU A 67 -48.64 -1.36 -5.50
N ASP A 68 -49.76 -2.04 -5.70
CA ASP A 68 -50.28 -3.11 -4.86
C ASP A 68 -50.52 -4.44 -5.62
N ALA A 69 -50.17 -4.50 -6.91
CA ALA A 69 -50.46 -5.65 -7.74
C ALA A 69 -49.64 -6.87 -7.29
N PRO A 70 -50.29 -7.98 -6.91
CA PRO A 70 -49.61 -9.18 -6.47
C PRO A 70 -48.83 -9.85 -7.60
N SER A 71 -48.95 -9.41 -8.86
CA SER A 71 -48.20 -9.94 -9.99
C SER A 71 -47.93 -8.83 -11.01
N SER A 72 -46.68 -8.67 -11.41
CA SER A 72 -46.23 -7.78 -12.47
C SER A 72 -45.70 -8.60 -13.64
N ALA A 73 -45.81 -8.07 -14.86
CA ALA A 73 -45.26 -8.75 -16.03
C ALA A 73 -43.73 -8.61 -16.08
N LEU A 74 -43.05 -9.69 -16.48
CA LEU A 74 -41.63 -9.70 -16.78
C LEU A 74 -41.43 -9.69 -18.30
N THR A 75 -40.60 -8.78 -18.79
CA THR A 75 -40.16 -8.73 -20.18
C THR A 75 -38.67 -9.04 -20.26
N ARG A 76 -38.29 -10.05 -21.02
CA ARG A 76 -36.87 -10.41 -21.24
C ARG A 76 -36.31 -9.59 -22.39
N PHE A 77 -35.18 -8.94 -22.17
CA PHE A 77 -34.45 -8.19 -23.20
C PHE A 77 -33.13 -8.87 -23.57
N ARG A 78 -32.85 -9.00 -24.88
CA ARG A 78 -31.59 -9.54 -25.40
C ARG A 78 -31.11 -8.80 -26.64
N GLN A 79 -29.80 -8.72 -26.81
CA GLN A 79 -29.19 -8.22 -28.05
C GLN A 79 -29.47 -9.21 -29.20
N ALA A 80 -29.90 -8.69 -30.35
CA ALA A 80 -30.24 -9.45 -31.54
C ALA A 80 -29.65 -8.79 -32.80
N PRO A 81 -29.53 -9.51 -33.94
CA PRO A 81 -29.13 -8.89 -35.20
C PRO A 81 -30.13 -7.79 -35.60
N GLY A 82 -29.73 -6.53 -35.45
CA GLY A 82 -30.57 -5.35 -35.75
C GLY A 82 -31.04 -4.52 -34.54
N GLY A 83 -30.66 -4.88 -33.31
CA GLY A 83 -30.95 -4.06 -32.12
C GLY A 83 -31.24 -4.89 -30.86
N VAL A 84 -32.05 -4.34 -29.95
CA VAL A 84 -32.49 -5.08 -28.74
C VAL A 84 -33.91 -5.60 -28.93
N ALA A 85 -34.09 -6.92 -28.76
CA ALA A 85 -35.39 -7.58 -28.82
C ALA A 85 -35.95 -7.85 -27.43
N GLY A 86 -37.19 -7.41 -27.18
CA GLY A 86 -37.99 -7.78 -26.02
C GLY A 86 -38.85 -9.00 -26.29
N SER A 87 -39.16 -9.78 -25.27
CA SER A 87 -40.15 -10.87 -25.32
C SER A 87 -40.84 -11.04 -23.96
N PRO A 88 -42.14 -11.39 -23.90
CA PRO A 88 -42.78 -11.71 -22.63
C PRO A 88 -42.07 -12.90 -22.00
N ALA A 89 -41.70 -12.75 -20.73
CA ALA A 89 -40.89 -13.73 -20.03
C ALA A 89 -41.71 -14.48 -18.97
N GLY A 90 -42.66 -13.79 -18.34
CA GLY A 90 -43.55 -14.36 -17.33
C GLY A 90 -44.04 -13.31 -16.36
N GLN A 91 -44.20 -13.65 -15.10
CA GLN A 91 -44.75 -12.80 -14.05
C GLN A 91 -43.94 -12.89 -12.76
N ILE A 92 -44.00 -11.84 -11.95
CA ILE A 92 -43.32 -11.72 -10.67
C ILE A 92 -44.22 -11.07 -9.62
N SER A 93 -44.15 -11.58 -8.41
CA SER A 93 -44.91 -11.17 -7.23
C SER A 93 -43.94 -10.78 -6.13
N LEU A 94 -44.08 -9.58 -5.58
CA LEU A 94 -43.23 -9.07 -4.51
C LEU A 94 -44.05 -8.92 -3.24
N THR A 95 -43.61 -9.54 -2.15
CA THR A 95 -44.35 -9.55 -0.89
C THR A 95 -43.38 -9.29 0.26
N PRO A 96 -43.49 -8.14 0.97
CA PRO A 96 -42.74 -7.91 2.19
C PRO A 96 -43.01 -9.03 3.20
N THR A 97 -41.97 -9.57 3.80
CA THR A 97 -42.05 -10.67 4.76
C THR A 97 -41.25 -10.35 6.01
N SER A 98 -41.63 -10.94 7.15
CA SER A 98 -40.85 -10.87 8.39
C SER A 98 -39.86 -12.04 8.53
N SER A 99 -39.98 -13.08 7.68
CA SER A 99 -39.08 -14.24 7.67
C SER A 99 -39.04 -14.94 6.30
N CYS A 100 -37.97 -15.68 6.04
CA CYS A 100 -37.82 -16.45 4.81
C CYS A 100 -38.44 -17.86 4.94
N ALA A 101 -39.02 -18.38 3.85
CA ALA A 101 -39.66 -19.69 3.81
C ALA A 101 -38.69 -20.88 3.97
N ASP A 102 -37.39 -20.64 3.83
CA ASP A 102 -36.31 -21.61 4.05
C ASP A 102 -35.98 -21.83 5.55
N GLY A 103 -36.66 -21.10 6.46
CA GLY A 103 -36.51 -21.24 7.90
C GLY A 103 -35.20 -20.66 8.46
N LEU A 104 -34.40 -19.99 7.64
CA LEU A 104 -33.12 -19.41 8.05
C LEU A 104 -33.28 -17.92 8.45
N PRO A 105 -32.90 -17.52 9.68
CA PRO A 105 -32.94 -16.12 10.08
C PRO A 105 -31.92 -15.30 9.26
N ARG A 106 -32.35 -14.17 8.73
CA ARG A 106 -31.49 -13.17 8.08
C ARG A 106 -31.11 -12.11 9.13
N GLU A 107 -30.21 -12.48 10.03
CA GLU A 107 -29.81 -11.65 11.17
C GLU A 107 -29.15 -10.34 10.67
N GLY A 108 -29.69 -9.19 11.07
CA GLY A 108 -29.19 -7.86 10.68
C GLY A 108 -29.82 -7.22 9.43
N ALA A 109 -30.72 -7.91 8.71
CA ALA A 109 -31.43 -7.31 7.57
C ALA A 109 -32.53 -6.33 8.06
N PRO A 110 -32.57 -5.07 7.56
CA PRO A 110 -33.56 -4.08 8.00
C PRO A 110 -34.98 -4.38 7.49
N SER A 111 -35.10 -5.07 6.36
CA SER A 111 -36.35 -5.52 5.75
C SER A 111 -36.11 -6.79 4.94
N LEU A 112 -37.16 -7.58 4.69
CA LEU A 112 -37.10 -8.77 3.84
C LEU A 112 -38.22 -8.73 2.80
N LEU A 113 -37.90 -9.16 1.58
CA LEU A 113 -38.81 -9.20 0.45
C LEU A 113 -38.87 -10.60 -0.13
N ARG A 114 -40.04 -11.24 -0.08
CA ARG A 114 -40.28 -12.49 -0.81
C ARG A 114 -40.60 -12.17 -2.26
N MET A 115 -39.91 -12.83 -3.17
CA MET A 115 -40.07 -12.69 -4.61
C MET A 115 -40.50 -14.03 -5.22
N ASP A 116 -41.76 -14.16 -5.60
CA ASP A 116 -42.26 -15.31 -6.36
C ASP A 116 -42.29 -14.96 -7.84
N PHE A 117 -41.80 -15.80 -8.73
CA PHE A 117 -41.83 -15.52 -10.16
C PHE A 117 -41.97 -16.77 -11.00
N ASN A 118 -42.52 -16.60 -12.19
CA ASN A 118 -42.49 -17.58 -13.27
C ASN A 118 -41.78 -16.97 -14.48
N ILE A 119 -40.89 -17.74 -15.10
CA ILE A 119 -40.23 -17.39 -16.36
C ILE A 119 -40.26 -18.60 -17.28
N GLY A 120 -41.00 -18.51 -18.38
CA GLY A 120 -41.30 -19.67 -19.21
C GLY A 120 -41.93 -20.80 -18.37
N ASN A 121 -41.28 -21.97 -18.36
CA ASN A 121 -41.74 -23.14 -17.59
C ASN A 121 -41.14 -23.24 -16.18
N TYR A 122 -40.36 -22.26 -15.74
CA TYR A 122 -39.67 -22.27 -14.45
C TYR A 122 -40.41 -21.37 -13.47
N ALA A 123 -40.74 -21.90 -12.29
CA ALA A 123 -41.33 -21.13 -11.19
C ALA A 123 -40.44 -21.24 -9.95
N ALA A 124 -40.19 -20.12 -9.28
CA ALA A 124 -39.37 -20.09 -8.07
C ALA A 124 -39.80 -18.98 -7.11
N SER A 125 -39.41 -19.16 -5.84
CA SER A 125 -39.61 -18.21 -4.75
C SER A 125 -38.28 -17.91 -4.11
N TRP A 126 -37.90 -16.64 -4.05
CA TRP A 126 -36.67 -16.15 -3.41
C TRP A 126 -37.00 -15.26 -2.22
N CYS A 127 -36.04 -15.15 -1.30
CA CYS A 127 -36.13 -14.24 -0.16
C CYS A 127 -34.95 -13.27 -0.27
N LEU A 128 -35.26 -12.01 -0.53
CA LEU A 128 -34.30 -10.96 -0.79
C LEU A 128 -34.15 -10.06 0.44
N GLU A 129 -32.96 -9.54 0.63
CA GLU A 129 -32.63 -8.50 1.61
C GLU A 129 -32.04 -7.28 0.88
N PRO A 130 -32.17 -6.06 1.42
CA PRO A 130 -31.53 -4.88 0.84
C PRO A 130 -30.01 -5.05 0.81
N LEU A 131 -29.38 -4.67 -0.30
CA LEU A 131 -27.92 -4.61 -0.40
C LEU A 131 -27.40 -3.38 0.37
N LEU A 132 -27.44 -3.45 1.70
CA LEU A 132 -26.88 -2.47 2.65
C LEU A 132 -27.46 -1.03 2.55
N PRO A 133 -27.40 -0.22 3.63
CA PRO A 133 -27.91 1.16 3.65
C PRO A 133 -27.00 2.12 2.83
N PRO A 134 -27.48 3.34 2.47
CA PRO A 134 -26.81 4.32 1.57
C PRO A 134 -25.41 4.80 1.98
N ASP A 135 -24.87 4.31 3.09
CA ASP A 135 -23.63 4.72 3.74
C ASP A 135 -22.53 3.63 3.70
N ARG A 136 -22.63 2.63 2.80
CA ARG A 136 -21.51 1.71 2.46
C ARG A 136 -21.14 1.74 0.97
N PRO A 137 -19.85 1.55 0.63
CA PRO A 137 -19.39 1.65 -0.75
C PRO A 137 -19.93 0.49 -1.59
N ALA A 138 -20.44 0.84 -2.78
CA ALA A 138 -20.88 -0.10 -3.79
C ALA A 138 -19.78 -1.13 -4.09
N MET A 139 -20.20 -2.38 -4.29
CA MET A 139 -19.37 -3.38 -4.98
C MET A 139 -18.71 -2.73 -6.20
N ASP A 140 -17.39 -2.88 -6.30
CA ASP A 140 -16.50 -2.44 -7.39
C ASP A 140 -17.21 -1.65 -8.50
N VAL A 141 -17.07 -0.32 -8.46
CA VAL A 141 -17.80 0.63 -9.31
C VAL A 141 -17.89 0.17 -10.77
N LEU A 142 -19.07 -0.32 -11.15
CA LEU A 142 -19.60 -0.19 -12.51
C LEU A 142 -21.15 -0.10 -12.52
N SER A 143 -21.82 -0.33 -11.37
CA SER A 143 -23.22 0.03 -11.18
C SER A 143 -23.38 1.31 -10.36
N GLY A 144 -24.15 2.28 -10.87
CA GLY A 144 -24.38 3.56 -10.19
C GLY A 144 -25.60 4.30 -10.76
N VAL A 145 -26.36 4.97 -9.88
CA VAL A 145 -27.50 5.82 -10.25
C VAL A 145 -27.08 7.27 -10.14
N TRP A 146 -27.29 8.02 -11.21
CA TRP A 146 -26.88 9.41 -11.33
C TRP A 146 -28.09 10.30 -11.56
N TYR A 147 -28.25 11.35 -10.75
CA TYR A 147 -29.40 12.26 -10.79
C TYR A 147 -29.01 13.64 -11.33
N ALA A 148 -29.95 14.30 -11.99
CA ALA A 148 -29.80 15.71 -12.32
C ALA A 148 -29.80 16.59 -11.05
N ALA A 149 -28.83 17.50 -10.95
CA ALA A 149 -28.65 18.37 -9.78
C ALA A 149 -29.78 19.40 -9.57
N ASP A 150 -30.68 19.56 -10.54
CA ASP A 150 -31.81 20.49 -10.52
C ASP A 150 -33.13 19.82 -10.09
N ASP A 151 -33.08 18.57 -9.61
CA ASP A 151 -34.24 17.81 -9.12
C ASP A 151 -35.37 17.63 -10.16
N SER A 152 -35.03 17.76 -11.45
CA SER A 152 -35.98 17.65 -12.56
C SER A 152 -36.47 16.22 -12.84
N GLY A 153 -36.16 15.27 -11.95
CA GLY A 153 -36.76 13.94 -11.95
C GLY A 153 -36.19 12.96 -12.98
N TRP A 154 -34.98 13.18 -13.47
CA TRP A 154 -34.35 12.30 -14.46
C TRP A 154 -32.93 11.89 -14.07
N GLY A 155 -32.46 10.77 -14.61
CA GLY A 155 -31.16 10.20 -14.27
C GLY A 155 -30.78 8.98 -15.09
N ILE A 156 -29.56 8.48 -14.87
CA ILE A 156 -29.02 7.29 -15.53
C ILE A 156 -28.62 6.27 -14.46
N ALA A 157 -29.11 5.04 -14.59
CA ALA A 157 -28.60 3.89 -13.86
C ALA A 157 -27.71 3.06 -14.80
N THR A 158 -26.45 2.85 -14.44
CA THR A 158 -25.61 1.85 -15.09
C THR A 158 -25.58 0.61 -14.20
N HIS A 159 -25.56 -0.56 -14.82
CA HIS A 159 -25.41 -1.84 -14.18
C HIS A 159 -24.36 -2.65 -14.92
N ALA A 160 -23.43 -3.29 -14.23
CA ALA A 160 -22.41 -4.11 -14.87
C ALA A 160 -22.14 -5.38 -14.07
N PHE A 161 -22.06 -6.50 -14.78
CA PHE A 161 -21.89 -7.80 -14.14
C PHE A 161 -20.98 -8.70 -14.94
N ARG A 162 -20.07 -9.35 -14.22
CA ARG A 162 -19.16 -10.34 -14.78
C ARG A 162 -19.87 -11.69 -14.87
N GLY A 163 -20.07 -12.19 -16.09
CA GLY A 163 -20.64 -13.51 -16.32
C GLY A 163 -19.70 -14.63 -15.86
N ALA A 164 -20.23 -15.87 -15.78
CA ALA A 164 -19.44 -17.06 -15.41
C ALA A 164 -18.29 -17.36 -16.40
N ASN A 165 -18.36 -16.80 -17.61
CA ASN A 165 -17.31 -16.83 -18.63
C ASN A 165 -16.23 -15.74 -18.45
N GLY A 166 -16.31 -14.93 -17.39
CA GLY A 166 -15.37 -13.87 -17.09
C GLY A 166 -15.60 -12.55 -17.83
N VAL A 167 -16.59 -12.47 -18.72
CA VAL A 167 -16.93 -11.26 -19.51
C VAL A 167 -17.90 -10.37 -18.76
N THR A 168 -17.60 -9.07 -18.67
CA THR A 168 -18.50 -8.07 -18.07
C THR A 168 -19.47 -7.53 -19.12
N THR A 169 -20.77 -7.57 -18.83
CA THR A 169 -21.81 -6.96 -19.67
C THR A 169 -22.44 -5.79 -18.92
N GLN A 170 -22.68 -4.68 -19.61
CA GLN A 170 -23.29 -3.48 -19.02
C GLN A 170 -24.71 -3.26 -19.53
N PHE A 171 -25.63 -2.93 -18.62
CA PHE A 171 -27.01 -2.53 -18.89
C PHE A 171 -27.23 -1.11 -18.35
N ARG A 172 -27.71 -0.19 -19.19
CA ARG A 172 -27.93 1.20 -18.81
C ARG A 172 -29.39 1.58 -18.97
N LEU A 173 -29.95 2.25 -17.97
CA LEU A 173 -31.30 2.78 -17.95
C LEU A 173 -31.24 4.30 -17.85
N LEU A 174 -31.92 5.00 -18.76
CA LEU A 174 -32.22 6.43 -18.67
C LEU A 174 -33.69 6.55 -18.27
N TYR A 175 -33.98 7.29 -17.21
CA TYR A 175 -35.36 7.65 -16.84
C TYR A 175 -35.48 9.17 -16.80
N ALA A 176 -36.64 9.69 -17.19
CA ALA A 176 -36.96 11.11 -17.23
C ALA A 176 -38.46 11.33 -17.12
N TYR A 177 -38.91 12.59 -17.08
CA TYR A 177 -40.32 12.94 -17.26
C TYR A 177 -40.52 13.61 -18.62
N ASP A 178 -41.65 13.35 -19.29
CA ASP A 178 -42.01 14.07 -20.52
C ASP A 178 -42.51 15.50 -20.23
N GLY A 179 -42.81 16.24 -21.29
CA GLY A 179 -43.32 17.62 -21.20
C GLY A 179 -44.63 17.77 -20.42
N ASP A 180 -45.35 16.67 -20.19
CA ASP A 180 -46.59 16.60 -19.42
C ASP A 180 -46.36 16.10 -17.98
N GLY A 181 -45.11 15.86 -17.58
CA GLY A 181 -44.75 15.39 -16.25
C GLY A 181 -44.99 13.89 -16.03
N ASN A 182 -45.16 13.09 -17.09
CA ASN A 182 -45.28 11.64 -16.98
C ASN A 182 -43.90 10.97 -17.02
N PRO A 183 -43.64 9.97 -16.18
CA PRO A 183 -42.36 9.27 -16.22
C PRO A 183 -42.20 8.50 -17.54
N ARG A 184 -41.03 8.65 -18.14
CA ARG A 184 -40.55 7.99 -19.35
C ARG A 184 -39.21 7.36 -19.06
N TRP A 185 -38.91 6.28 -19.74
CA TRP A 185 -37.63 5.60 -19.56
C TRP A 185 -37.21 4.91 -20.85
N SER A 186 -35.91 4.70 -20.98
CA SER A 186 -35.30 4.01 -22.10
C SER A 186 -34.05 3.29 -21.64
N PHE A 187 -33.59 2.29 -22.39
CA PHE A 187 -32.42 1.51 -22.01
C PHE A 187 -31.47 1.26 -23.19
N ALA A 188 -30.23 0.89 -22.85
CA ALA A 188 -29.17 0.49 -23.77
C ALA A 188 -28.36 -0.68 -23.19
N ILE A 189 -27.80 -1.52 -24.05
CA ILE A 189 -26.94 -2.67 -23.69
C ILE A 189 -25.61 -2.50 -24.43
N ASP A 190 -24.49 -2.58 -23.70
CA ASP A 190 -23.15 -2.43 -24.28
C ASP A 190 -22.10 -3.30 -23.56
N ASN A 191 -20.96 -3.52 -24.22
CA ASN A 191 -19.84 -4.36 -23.79
C ASN A 191 -18.50 -3.59 -23.70
N GLY A 192 -18.49 -2.26 -23.62
CA GLY A 192 -17.25 -1.44 -23.70
C GLY A 192 -16.97 -0.55 -22.48
N ASP A 193 -15.69 -0.32 -22.21
CA ASP A 193 -15.16 0.53 -21.10
C ASP A 193 -14.63 1.90 -21.59
N ALA A 194 -14.95 2.32 -22.82
CA ALA A 194 -14.44 3.58 -23.37
C ALA A 194 -15.03 4.82 -22.67
N LEU A 195 -14.22 5.88 -22.51
CA LEU A 195 -14.64 7.16 -21.90
C LEU A 195 -15.75 7.87 -22.71
N THR A 196 -15.77 7.72 -24.03
CA THR A 196 -16.85 8.23 -24.88
C THR A 196 -17.51 7.09 -25.62
N GLN A 197 -18.84 6.98 -25.55
CA GLN A 197 -19.59 5.89 -26.17
C GLN A 197 -20.85 6.40 -26.87
N GLN A 198 -21.11 5.87 -28.06
CA GLN A 198 -22.39 6.04 -28.76
C GLN A 198 -23.36 4.96 -28.27
N GLN A 199 -24.54 5.37 -27.79
CA GLN A 199 -25.56 4.47 -27.25
C GLN A 199 -26.85 4.65 -28.02
N THR A 200 -27.46 3.55 -28.48
CA THR A 200 -28.82 3.58 -29.04
C THR A 200 -29.83 3.29 -27.93
N TRP A 201 -30.78 4.18 -27.73
CA TRP A 201 -31.80 4.04 -26.70
C TRP A 201 -33.09 3.44 -27.26
N TYR A 202 -33.70 2.57 -26.47
CA TYR A 202 -34.95 1.90 -26.83
C TYR A 202 -36.04 2.25 -25.80
N LEU A 203 -37.21 2.66 -26.30
CA LEU A 203 -38.44 2.76 -25.49
C LEU A 203 -39.14 1.39 -25.54
N ALA A 204 -39.54 0.86 -24.38
CA ALA A 204 -40.38 -0.33 -24.36
C ALA A 204 -41.87 0.05 -24.52
N PHE A 205 -42.63 -0.81 -25.19
CA PHE A 205 -44.08 -0.74 -25.20
C PHE A 205 -44.65 -1.77 -24.22
N VAL A 206 -45.65 -1.35 -23.44
CA VAL A 206 -46.50 -2.25 -22.66
C VAL A 206 -47.21 -3.19 -23.65
N GLU A 207 -47.37 -4.46 -23.27
CA GLU A 207 -48.15 -5.43 -24.04
C GLU A 207 -49.49 -4.81 -24.48
N CYS A 208 -49.64 -4.54 -25.79
CA CYS A 208 -50.95 -4.35 -26.35
C CYS A 208 -51.64 -5.70 -26.36
N THR A 209 -52.45 -5.97 -25.34
CA THR A 209 -53.32 -7.15 -25.30
C THR A 209 -54.37 -7.03 -26.40
N GLY A 210 -54.14 -7.70 -27.54
CA GLY A 210 -55.09 -7.78 -28.66
C GLY A 210 -54.73 -7.00 -29.94
N CYS A 211 -53.52 -6.44 -30.07
CA CYS A 211 -53.10 -5.82 -31.33
C CYS A 211 -52.93 -6.88 -32.45
N PRO A 212 -53.46 -6.63 -33.67
CA PRO A 212 -53.48 -7.61 -34.78
C PRO A 212 -52.12 -7.88 -35.41
N ILE A 213 -51.07 -7.18 -34.97
CA ILE A 213 -49.68 -7.35 -35.39
C ILE A 213 -48.86 -7.22 -34.11
N SER A 214 -48.06 -8.23 -33.74
CA SER A 214 -47.08 -8.09 -32.65
C SER A 214 -46.07 -7.03 -33.08
N PRO A 215 -46.13 -5.79 -32.57
CA PRO A 215 -45.09 -4.82 -32.86
C PRO A 215 -43.80 -5.31 -32.19
N PRO A 216 -42.62 -4.85 -32.62
CA PRO A 216 -41.44 -4.98 -31.79
C PRO A 216 -41.75 -4.37 -30.41
N LEU A 217 -41.48 -5.13 -29.35
CA LEU A 217 -41.73 -4.71 -27.94
C LEU A 217 -40.87 -3.51 -27.52
N THR A 218 -39.96 -3.09 -28.40
CA THR A 218 -39.07 -1.97 -28.26
C THR A 218 -39.09 -1.14 -29.54
N HIS A 219 -38.89 0.16 -29.40
CA HIS A 219 -38.65 1.06 -30.54
C HIS A 219 -37.42 1.89 -30.25
N ALA A 220 -36.48 1.92 -31.19
CA ALA A 220 -35.31 2.79 -31.10
C ALA A 220 -35.80 4.25 -31.14
N ILE A 221 -35.42 5.04 -30.15
CA ILE A 221 -35.88 6.43 -30.00
C ILE A 221 -34.78 7.47 -30.27
N GLY A 222 -33.54 7.02 -30.50
CA GLY A 222 -32.40 7.86 -30.89
C GLY A 222 -31.07 7.33 -30.36
N THR A 223 -29.98 8.07 -30.66
CA THR A 223 -28.63 7.74 -30.22
C THR A 223 -28.00 8.86 -29.39
N SER A 224 -27.46 8.56 -28.21
CA SER A 224 -26.73 9.55 -27.40
C SER A 224 -25.24 9.34 -27.44
N THR A 225 -24.47 10.42 -27.27
CA THR A 225 -23.05 10.33 -26.95
C THR A 225 -22.88 10.48 -25.43
N LEU A 226 -22.54 9.38 -24.75
CA LEU A 226 -22.09 9.46 -23.38
C LEU A 226 -20.61 9.86 -23.41
N THR A 227 -20.26 11.02 -22.86
CA THR A 227 -18.86 11.44 -22.71
C THR A 227 -18.53 11.53 -21.22
N LEU A 228 -17.72 10.60 -20.73
CA LEU A 228 -17.02 10.76 -19.46
C LEU A 228 -15.90 11.77 -19.70
N THR A 229 -16.18 13.03 -19.43
CA THR A 229 -15.12 14.04 -19.30
C THR A 229 -14.28 13.72 -18.07
N GLU A 230 -12.96 13.91 -18.16
CA GLU A 230 -12.11 13.98 -16.97
C GLU A 230 -12.77 14.93 -15.95
N PRO A 231 -12.73 14.61 -14.65
CA PRO A 231 -13.53 15.30 -13.65
C PRO A 231 -13.20 16.79 -13.66
N LEU A 232 -14.09 17.60 -14.24
CA LEU A 232 -14.08 19.03 -14.02
C LEU A 232 -14.34 19.21 -12.53
N ALA A 233 -13.35 19.75 -11.81
CA ALA A 233 -13.51 20.11 -10.41
C ALA A 233 -14.79 20.94 -10.27
N THR A 234 -15.75 20.43 -9.52
CA THR A 234 -16.88 21.24 -9.04
C THR A 234 -16.32 22.42 -8.23
N ALA A 235 -17.09 23.50 -8.07
CA ALA A 235 -16.62 24.69 -7.32
C ALA A 235 -16.19 24.39 -5.87
N ASP A 236 -16.60 23.23 -5.32
CA ASP A 236 -16.17 22.72 -4.01
C ASP A 236 -14.96 21.77 -4.07
N GLY A 237 -14.59 21.27 -5.26
CA GLY A 237 -13.50 20.32 -5.47
C GLY A 237 -13.70 18.95 -4.79
N LEU A 238 -14.96 18.51 -4.60
CA LEU A 238 -15.31 17.31 -3.82
C LEU A 238 -16.11 16.25 -4.60
N ARG A 239 -16.60 16.57 -5.81
CA ARG A 239 -17.47 15.69 -6.61
C ARG A 239 -16.91 15.49 -8.02
N ASN A 240 -17.14 14.32 -8.62
CA ASN A 240 -16.93 14.14 -10.06
C ASN A 240 -18.08 14.79 -10.81
N ARG A 241 -17.81 15.46 -11.93
CA ARG A 241 -18.81 15.94 -12.87
C ARG A 241 -18.74 15.09 -14.15
N ILE A 242 -19.81 14.39 -14.50
CA ILE A 242 -19.95 13.70 -15.80
C ILE A 242 -20.86 14.56 -16.68
N ASP A 243 -20.42 14.92 -17.88
CA ASP A 243 -21.23 15.64 -18.86
C ASP A 243 -21.89 14.67 -19.87
N VAL A 244 -23.18 14.37 -19.71
CA VAL A 244 -23.94 13.52 -20.64
C VAL A 244 -24.66 14.40 -21.67
N SER A 245 -24.35 14.23 -22.95
CA SER A 245 -25.08 14.88 -24.04
C SER A 245 -25.97 13.88 -24.76
N VAL A 246 -27.28 13.97 -24.50
CA VAL A 246 -28.29 13.13 -25.16
C VAL A 246 -28.92 13.92 -26.31
N GLN A 247 -28.73 13.45 -27.54
CA GLN A 247 -29.43 13.94 -28.72
C GLN A 247 -30.41 12.86 -29.18
N PHE A 248 -31.70 13.20 -29.31
CA PHE A 248 -32.69 12.26 -29.84
C PHE A 248 -32.99 12.64 -31.29
N GLU A 249 -32.90 11.67 -32.21
CA GLU A 249 -33.06 11.92 -33.67
C GLU A 249 -34.51 12.22 -34.08
N SER A 250 -35.49 12.08 -33.18
CA SER A 250 -36.91 12.31 -33.45
C SER A 250 -37.61 13.06 -32.32
N SER A 251 -38.83 13.55 -32.58
CA SER A 251 -39.72 14.24 -31.64
C SER A 251 -40.25 13.35 -30.49
N ALA A 252 -39.39 12.46 -29.98
CA ALA A 252 -39.63 11.60 -28.84
C ALA A 252 -40.11 12.41 -27.62
N PRO A 253 -40.88 11.81 -26.70
CA PRO A 253 -41.46 12.49 -25.54
C PRO A 253 -40.40 13.14 -24.61
N PHE A 254 -39.12 12.81 -24.79
CA PHE A 254 -37.97 13.43 -24.14
C PHE A 254 -37.64 14.79 -24.77
N GLN A 255 -38.53 15.76 -24.63
CA GLN A 255 -38.27 17.12 -25.11
C GLN A 255 -37.27 17.83 -24.19
N ARG A 256 -35.97 17.68 -24.45
CA ARG A 256 -34.88 18.68 -24.23
C ARG A 256 -33.51 18.07 -24.53
N GLU A 257 -32.86 18.53 -25.61
CA GLU A 257 -31.40 18.39 -25.77
C GLU A 257 -30.71 19.24 -24.69
N ARG A 258 -30.13 18.61 -23.67
CA ARG A 258 -29.28 19.29 -22.67
C ARG A 258 -28.06 18.45 -22.35
N THR A 259 -26.91 19.12 -22.19
CA THR A 259 -25.74 18.53 -21.52
C THR A 259 -26.01 18.48 -20.03
N LEU A 260 -25.91 17.30 -19.45
CA LEU A 260 -26.19 17.02 -18.05
C LEU A 260 -24.91 16.88 -17.27
N SER A 261 -24.78 17.59 -16.16
CA SER A 261 -23.68 17.44 -15.21
C SER A 261 -24.12 16.58 -14.03
N LEU A 262 -23.70 15.31 -14.02
CA LEU A 262 -24.00 14.36 -12.95
C LEU A 262 -22.94 14.40 -11.86
N LEU A 263 -23.36 14.28 -10.60
CA LEU A 263 -22.48 14.28 -9.43
C LEU A 263 -22.41 12.88 -8.81
N SER A 264 -21.21 12.39 -8.50
CA SER A 264 -21.05 11.09 -7.83
C SER A 264 -21.29 11.20 -6.33
N ASP A 265 -22.04 10.24 -5.78
CA ASP A 265 -21.95 9.82 -4.37
C ASP A 265 -21.43 8.36 -4.35
N PRO A 266 -20.44 8.00 -3.51
CA PRO A 266 -19.95 8.76 -2.36
C PRO A 266 -18.90 9.83 -2.68
N LEU A 267 -18.82 10.85 -1.81
CA LEU A 267 -17.76 11.86 -1.67
C LEU A 267 -16.35 11.34 -2.00
N ARG A 268 -15.58 12.06 -2.83
CA ARG A 268 -14.13 11.84 -2.89
C ARG A 268 -13.52 12.19 -1.54
N VAL A 269 -12.91 11.21 -0.88
CA VAL A 269 -11.99 11.47 0.23
C VAL A 269 -10.76 12.16 -0.36
N ARG A 270 -10.56 13.45 -0.05
CA ARG A 270 -9.33 14.17 -0.39
C ARG A 270 -8.15 13.45 0.26
N ALA A 271 -7.04 13.28 -0.48
CA ALA A 271 -5.96 12.38 -0.09
C ALA A 271 -6.46 10.97 0.29
N GLY A 272 -7.33 10.39 -0.54
CA GLY A 272 -7.84 9.03 -0.36
C GLY A 272 -7.06 8.02 -1.20
N ALA A 273 -6.80 6.84 -0.64
CA ALA A 273 -6.25 5.69 -1.36
C ALA A 273 -6.99 4.41 -0.99
N ALA A 274 -7.28 3.56 -1.98
CA ALA A 274 -7.93 2.27 -1.78
C ALA A 274 -6.88 1.16 -1.74
N THR A 275 -6.57 0.68 -0.53
CA THR A 275 -5.66 -0.47 -0.33
C THR A 275 -6.47 -1.76 -0.29
N ARG A 276 -5.84 -2.92 -0.48
CA ARG A 276 -6.48 -4.24 -0.37
C ARG A 276 -7.08 -4.48 1.01
N GLU A 277 -6.49 -3.90 2.04
CA GLU A 277 -6.96 -3.99 3.42
C GLU A 277 -8.10 -3.00 3.70
N GLY A 278 -8.34 -2.02 2.84
CA GLY A 278 -9.43 -1.05 2.95
C GLY A 278 -9.00 0.41 2.78
N PRO A 279 -9.95 1.34 2.60
CA PRO A 279 -9.63 2.72 2.21
C PRO A 279 -8.91 3.52 3.31
N VAL A 280 -7.92 4.32 2.95
CA VAL A 280 -7.19 5.23 3.86
C VAL A 280 -7.36 6.70 3.45
N ALA A 281 -7.35 7.60 4.43
CA ALA A 281 -7.40 9.05 4.23
C ALA A 281 -6.17 9.72 4.83
N GLY A 282 -5.30 10.27 3.98
CA GLY A 282 -4.14 11.04 4.38
C GLY A 282 -4.44 12.52 4.69
N ALA A 283 -3.37 13.29 4.75
CA ALA A 283 -3.38 14.75 4.81
C ALA A 283 -2.74 15.33 3.54
N ILE A 284 -3.05 16.58 3.23
CA ILE A 284 -2.45 17.33 2.12
C ILE A 284 -1.53 18.40 2.73
N LEU A 285 -0.26 18.41 2.33
CA LEU A 285 0.72 19.42 2.72
C LEU A 285 0.54 20.72 1.92
N ALA A 286 1.18 21.80 2.35
CA ALA A 286 1.00 23.12 1.74
C ALA A 286 1.42 23.20 0.26
N ASP A 287 2.33 22.33 -0.18
CA ASP A 287 2.84 22.18 -1.55
C ASP A 287 2.02 21.19 -2.40
N GLY A 288 0.92 20.65 -1.86
CA GLY A 288 0.05 19.70 -2.54
C GLY A 288 0.50 18.24 -2.45
N ILE A 289 1.62 17.94 -1.77
CA ILE A 289 2.03 16.56 -1.49
C ILE A 289 1.01 15.92 -0.54
N GLU A 290 0.55 14.72 -0.88
CA GLU A 290 -0.33 13.93 -0.03
C GLU A 290 0.50 13.01 0.85
N VAL A 291 0.20 12.96 2.14
CA VAL A 291 0.92 12.14 3.12
C VAL A 291 -0.05 11.28 3.90
N PHE A 292 0.25 9.98 3.94
CA PHE A 292 -0.53 8.96 4.60
C PHE A 292 0.36 8.34 5.67
N ARG A 293 -0.03 8.48 6.93
CA ARG A 293 0.75 8.07 8.10
C ARG A 293 0.07 6.92 8.81
N ASN A 294 0.84 6.05 9.47
CA ASN A 294 0.31 4.97 10.30
C ASN A 294 -0.65 4.02 9.55
N ILE A 295 -0.24 3.58 8.36
CA ILE A 295 -0.92 2.51 7.64
C ILE A 295 -0.37 1.17 8.14
N PRO A 296 -1.19 0.29 8.74
CA PRO A 296 -0.73 -1.01 9.21
C PRO A 296 -0.48 -1.92 8.00
N TYR A 297 0.73 -2.46 7.88
CA TYR A 297 1.06 -3.46 6.87
C TYR A 297 0.98 -4.89 7.42
N ALA A 298 0.89 -5.04 8.74
CA ALA A 298 0.70 -6.32 9.44
C ALA A 298 -0.18 -6.14 10.68
N GLN A 299 -0.70 -7.25 11.21
CA GLN A 299 -1.37 -7.28 12.51
C GLN A 299 -0.40 -6.91 13.64
N PRO A 300 -0.88 -6.32 14.74
CA PRO A 300 -0.06 -6.04 15.90
C PRO A 300 0.62 -7.31 16.43
N PRO A 301 1.96 -7.37 16.53
CA PRO A 301 2.70 -8.57 16.96
C PRO A 301 2.68 -8.73 18.50
N THR A 302 1.50 -8.65 19.11
CA THR A 302 1.29 -8.72 20.55
C THR A 302 0.75 -10.08 20.99
N GLY A 303 0.88 -10.39 22.28
CA GLY A 303 0.34 -11.62 22.87
C GLY A 303 0.86 -12.88 22.14
N ALA A 304 -0.06 -13.66 21.58
CA ALA A 304 0.28 -14.88 20.82
C ALA A 304 1.05 -14.61 19.52
N LEU A 305 0.96 -13.40 18.95
CA LEU A 305 1.70 -12.99 17.76
C LEU A 305 3.12 -12.47 18.07
N ARG A 306 3.45 -12.29 19.37
CA ARG A 306 4.82 -11.95 19.77
C ARG A 306 5.74 -13.11 19.39
N TRP A 307 6.83 -12.75 18.69
CA TRP A 307 7.78 -13.68 18.06
C TRP A 307 7.14 -14.65 17.07
N ARG A 308 6.26 -14.13 16.21
CA ARG A 308 5.80 -14.80 14.99
C ARG A 308 6.04 -13.93 13.76
N ALA A 309 6.03 -14.56 12.59
CA ALA A 309 5.99 -13.86 11.31
C ALA A 309 4.79 -12.88 11.28
N PRO A 310 4.95 -11.69 10.68
CA PRO A 310 3.88 -10.71 10.54
C PRO A 310 2.68 -11.33 9.82
N GLN A 311 1.49 -11.14 10.38
CA GLN A 311 0.24 -11.64 9.81
C GLN A 311 -0.45 -10.55 9.02
N THR A 312 -1.10 -10.88 7.91
CA THR A 312 -1.83 -9.91 7.09
C THR A 312 -2.93 -9.21 7.91
N PRO A 313 -3.06 -7.87 7.83
CA PRO A 313 -4.15 -7.17 8.48
C PRO A 313 -5.51 -7.68 8.00
N ALA A 314 -6.51 -7.68 8.89
CA ALA A 314 -7.87 -7.99 8.47
C ALA A 314 -8.39 -6.91 7.50
N PRO A 315 -9.06 -7.30 6.39
CA PRO A 315 -9.75 -6.35 5.54
C PRO A 315 -10.81 -5.56 6.33
N ARG A 316 -10.94 -4.27 6.04
CA ARG A 316 -11.91 -3.35 6.66
C ARG A 316 -12.66 -2.58 5.59
N SER A 317 -13.95 -2.36 5.84
CA SER A 317 -14.80 -1.52 4.99
C SER A 317 -14.71 -0.04 5.37
N GLU A 318 -14.36 0.25 6.62
CA GLU A 318 -14.34 1.59 7.18
C GLU A 318 -13.12 2.38 6.69
N LEU A 319 -13.31 3.68 6.42
CA LEU A 319 -12.22 4.61 6.15
C LEU A 319 -11.32 4.77 7.38
N ARG A 320 -10.02 4.49 7.23
CA ARG A 320 -9.02 4.73 8.28
C ARG A 320 -8.36 6.07 8.07
N SER A 321 -8.33 6.87 9.14
CA SER A 321 -7.51 8.07 9.16
C SER A 321 -6.03 7.70 9.18
N ALA A 322 -5.29 8.25 8.22
CA ALA A 322 -3.86 8.15 8.06
C ALA A 322 -3.23 9.56 8.15
N GLN A 323 -3.75 10.41 9.02
CA GLN A 323 -3.32 11.81 9.14
C GLN A 323 -2.19 12.02 10.15
N SER A 324 -2.08 11.13 11.13
CA SER A 324 -1.14 11.22 12.25
C SER A 324 -0.18 10.04 12.25
N PHE A 325 1.06 10.28 12.63
CA PHE A 325 2.04 9.22 12.86
C PHE A 325 1.59 8.31 14.00
N GLY A 326 1.94 7.02 13.88
CA GLY A 326 1.77 6.06 14.97
C GLY A 326 3.01 6.01 15.85
N LEU A 327 3.12 4.95 16.64
CA LEU A 327 4.18 4.80 17.63
C LEU A 327 5.41 4.09 17.06
N ALA A 328 6.57 4.30 17.66
CA ALA A 328 7.77 3.53 17.36
C ALA A 328 7.66 2.11 17.94
N CYS A 329 8.50 1.18 17.44
CA CYS A 329 8.65 -0.11 18.11
C CYS A 329 9.40 0.03 19.44
N PRO A 330 9.19 -0.89 20.42
CA PRO A 330 9.79 -0.77 21.74
C PRO A 330 11.31 -0.80 21.68
N GLN A 331 11.94 0.16 22.34
CA GLN A 331 13.38 0.36 22.43
C GLN A 331 13.75 1.06 23.75
N ARG A 332 15.03 1.00 24.13
CA ARG A 332 15.48 1.41 25.47
C ARG A 332 15.44 2.93 25.68
N ASN A 333 15.83 3.71 24.67
CA ASN A 333 16.10 5.15 24.79
C ASN A 333 14.91 6.03 24.37
N LEU A 334 13.69 5.48 24.36
CA LEU A 334 12.48 6.19 23.98
C LEU A 334 11.45 6.13 25.11
N ALA A 335 10.76 7.25 25.35
CA ALA A 335 9.71 7.34 26.35
C ALA A 335 8.57 6.35 26.05
N GLN A 336 8.01 5.71 27.09
CA GLN A 336 7.04 4.61 26.93
C GLN A 336 5.79 5.04 26.16
N GLU A 337 5.35 6.28 26.31
CA GLU A 337 4.20 6.84 25.60
C GLU A 337 4.42 7.00 24.08
N ASN A 338 5.67 6.95 23.61
CA ASN A 338 6.06 7.13 22.20
C ASN A 338 6.36 5.79 21.50
N GLN A 339 6.12 4.66 22.18
CA GLN A 339 6.39 3.32 21.64
C GLN A 339 5.30 2.31 21.99
N SER A 340 5.14 1.31 21.15
CA SER A 340 4.19 0.21 21.34
C SER A 340 4.66 -1.01 20.56
N GLU A 341 4.29 -2.20 21.00
CA GLU A 341 4.46 -3.40 20.17
C GLU A 341 3.52 -3.39 18.95
N ASP A 342 2.40 -2.68 19.02
CA ASP A 342 1.60 -2.33 17.84
C ASP A 342 2.31 -1.22 17.05
N CYS A 343 3.38 -1.60 16.35
CA CYS A 343 4.24 -0.68 15.61
C CYS A 343 4.45 -1.05 14.14
N LEU A 344 3.87 -2.15 13.64
CA LEU A 344 4.05 -2.64 12.26
C LEU A 344 3.25 -1.81 11.24
N GLN A 345 3.70 -0.58 11.08
CA GLN A 345 3.07 0.45 10.28
C GLN A 345 4.08 1.10 9.32
N LEU A 346 3.56 1.66 8.23
CA LEU A 346 4.31 2.44 7.26
C LEU A 346 3.62 3.77 6.97
N ASN A 347 4.37 4.66 6.34
CA ASN A 347 3.94 5.97 5.90
C ASN A 347 4.25 6.12 4.41
N VAL A 348 3.37 6.81 3.67
CA VAL A 348 3.50 7.05 2.22
C VAL A 348 3.38 8.54 1.93
N TRP A 349 4.33 9.09 1.17
CA TRP A 349 4.25 10.42 0.59
C TRP A 349 4.06 10.28 -0.90
N ARG A 350 2.99 10.89 -1.40
CA ARG A 350 2.56 10.87 -2.79
C ARG A 350 2.73 12.27 -3.40
N PRO A 351 3.37 12.38 -4.58
CA PRO A 351 3.48 13.66 -5.27
C PRO A 351 2.12 14.12 -5.81
N PRO A 352 1.90 15.43 -5.99
CA PRO A 352 0.68 15.96 -6.60
C PRO A 352 0.55 15.60 -8.09
N ALA A 353 1.68 15.38 -8.76
CA ALA A 353 1.69 14.98 -10.16
C ALA A 353 1.11 13.55 -10.34
N PRO A 354 0.34 13.30 -11.41
CA PRO A 354 -0.15 11.95 -11.71
C PRO A 354 1.00 10.99 -12.01
N GLY A 355 0.87 9.74 -11.57
CA GLY A 355 1.84 8.67 -11.77
C GLY A 355 1.65 7.89 -13.09
N PRO A 356 2.27 6.69 -13.23
CA PRO A 356 3.01 5.97 -12.18
C PRO A 356 4.42 6.52 -11.96
N HIS A 357 4.79 6.75 -10.68
CA HIS A 357 6.09 7.26 -10.25
C HIS A 357 6.96 6.14 -9.66
N PRO A 358 8.30 6.21 -9.76
CA PRO A 358 9.17 5.28 -9.04
C PRO A 358 8.94 5.40 -7.52
N VAL A 359 9.08 4.27 -6.83
CA VAL A 359 8.83 4.14 -5.39
C VAL A 359 10.16 4.01 -4.67
N MET A 360 10.38 4.79 -3.62
CA MET A 360 11.56 4.69 -2.76
C MET A 360 11.15 4.24 -1.36
N VAL A 361 11.60 3.06 -0.93
CA VAL A 361 11.24 2.43 0.34
C VAL A 361 12.41 2.49 1.32
N TRP A 362 12.24 3.25 2.40
CA TRP A 362 13.25 3.49 3.43
C TRP A 362 13.16 2.51 4.59
N ILE A 363 14.31 1.91 4.93
CA ILE A 363 14.54 1.15 6.15
C ILE A 363 15.49 1.94 7.05
N HIS A 364 15.04 2.30 8.25
CA HIS A 364 15.86 3.06 9.20
C HIS A 364 16.97 2.20 9.83
N GLY A 365 18.09 2.87 10.16
CA GLY A 365 19.19 2.35 10.96
C GLY A 365 18.88 2.25 12.46
N GLY A 366 19.93 2.19 13.28
CA GLY A 366 19.85 2.09 14.75
C GLY A 366 20.30 0.74 15.32
N GLY A 367 21.25 0.07 14.67
CA GLY A 367 21.89 -1.15 15.20
C GLY A 367 20.95 -2.33 15.47
N PHE A 368 19.76 -2.33 14.85
CA PHE A 368 18.65 -3.27 15.12
C PHE A 368 18.06 -3.20 16.53
N ILE A 369 18.44 -2.22 17.36
CA ILE A 369 17.97 -2.09 18.76
C ILE A 369 17.20 -0.79 19.02
N GLU A 370 17.35 0.20 18.15
CA GLU A 370 16.66 1.48 18.20
C GLU A 370 16.36 2.01 16.79
N GLY A 371 15.68 3.16 16.71
CA GLY A 371 15.25 3.78 15.45
C GLY A 371 13.75 3.62 15.18
N SER A 372 13.23 4.44 14.26
CA SER A 372 11.80 4.46 13.92
C SER A 372 11.54 5.26 12.64
N ALA A 373 10.56 4.86 11.83
CA ALA A 373 10.06 5.67 10.72
C ALA A 373 9.45 7.02 11.15
N VAL A 374 9.19 7.19 12.45
CA VAL A 374 8.66 8.43 13.05
C VAL A 374 9.70 9.17 13.91
N GLN A 375 11.00 8.84 13.72
CA GLN A 375 12.12 9.46 14.41
C GLN A 375 12.02 10.99 14.34
N GLN A 376 12.21 11.67 15.47
CA GLN A 376 12.25 13.13 15.53
C GLN A 376 13.70 13.63 15.55
N TYR A 377 13.95 14.72 14.84
CA TYR A 377 15.21 15.48 14.84
C TYR A 377 14.87 16.97 14.80
N GLU A 378 15.39 17.75 15.74
CA GLU A 378 15.12 19.20 15.87
C GLU A 378 13.62 19.59 15.81
N GLY A 379 12.76 18.77 16.43
CA GLY A 379 11.32 19.01 16.49
C GLY A 379 10.57 18.71 15.19
N ARG A 380 11.19 18.01 14.25
CA ARG A 380 10.59 17.56 12.99
C ARG A 380 10.78 16.05 12.81
N THR A 381 9.95 15.44 11.98
CA THR A 381 10.18 14.04 11.59
C THR A 381 11.42 13.98 10.71
N LEU A 382 12.41 13.18 11.08
CA LEU A 382 13.69 13.08 10.38
C LEU A 382 13.49 12.57 8.95
N TYR A 383 12.73 11.48 8.78
CA TYR A 383 12.47 10.86 7.48
C TYR A 383 11.24 11.46 6.79
N ASP A 384 11.17 12.79 6.70
CA ASP A 384 10.09 13.46 5.99
C ASP A 384 10.25 13.29 4.47
N GLY A 385 9.42 12.42 3.89
CA GLY A 385 9.42 12.10 2.47
C GLY A 385 9.04 13.23 1.53
N ALA A 386 8.57 14.37 2.03
CA ALA A 386 8.14 15.50 1.21
C ALA A 386 9.25 15.97 0.27
N VAL A 387 10.51 15.97 0.71
CA VAL A 387 11.66 16.40 -0.11
C VAL A 387 11.93 15.48 -1.31
N LEU A 388 11.57 14.20 -1.23
CA LEU A 388 11.68 13.23 -2.33
C LEU A 388 10.40 13.22 -3.18
N ALA A 389 9.23 13.34 -2.55
CA ALA A 389 7.96 13.42 -3.26
C ALA A 389 7.85 14.70 -4.12
N ALA A 390 8.44 15.81 -3.68
CA ALA A 390 8.59 17.02 -4.51
C ALA A 390 9.35 16.78 -5.84
N ARG A 391 10.10 15.68 -5.94
CA ARG A 391 10.82 15.23 -7.13
C ARG A 391 10.10 14.12 -7.90
N ASN A 392 8.78 14.04 -7.75
CA ASN A 392 7.91 13.07 -8.44
C ASN A 392 8.26 11.60 -8.14
N THR A 393 8.59 11.31 -6.88
CA THR A 393 8.74 9.93 -6.40
C THR A 393 7.67 9.63 -5.36
N VAL A 394 7.24 8.38 -5.26
CA VAL A 394 6.46 7.94 -4.09
C VAL A 394 7.44 7.47 -3.03
N PHE A 395 7.42 8.07 -1.85
CA PHE A 395 8.31 7.68 -0.75
C PHE A 395 7.55 6.88 0.30
N VAL A 396 8.15 5.80 0.78
CA VAL A 396 7.60 4.94 1.83
C VAL A 396 8.62 4.80 2.95
N SER A 397 8.22 5.03 4.20
CA SER A 397 9.02 4.69 5.38
C SER A 397 8.28 3.71 6.28
N LEU A 398 8.98 2.78 6.91
CA LEU A 398 8.36 1.71 7.71
C LEU A 398 9.08 1.47 9.04
N ASN A 399 8.30 1.10 10.05
CA ASN A 399 8.81 0.53 11.29
C ASN A 399 8.99 -0.99 11.12
N TYR A 400 9.93 -1.59 11.84
CA TYR A 400 10.09 -3.04 11.98
C TYR A 400 10.48 -3.38 13.44
N ARG A 401 10.20 -4.60 13.92
CA ARG A 401 10.55 -4.98 15.30
C ARG A 401 12.06 -4.94 15.54
N LEU A 402 12.44 -4.50 16.74
CA LEU A 402 13.84 -4.28 17.17
C LEU A 402 14.21 -5.17 18.35
N GLY A 403 15.51 -5.27 18.64
CA GLY A 403 16.08 -5.96 19.78
C GLY A 403 15.64 -7.42 19.87
N ALA A 404 15.42 -7.90 21.09
CA ALA A 404 14.91 -9.24 21.33
C ALA A 404 13.52 -9.48 20.70
N LEU A 405 12.68 -8.44 20.60
CA LEU A 405 11.35 -8.55 19.99
C LEU A 405 11.43 -8.81 18.48
N GLY A 406 12.46 -8.29 17.81
CA GLY A 406 12.68 -8.44 16.37
C GLY A 406 13.60 -9.60 15.98
N PHE A 407 14.56 -9.98 16.80
CA PHE A 407 15.67 -10.82 16.35
C PHE A 407 16.05 -11.99 17.26
N MET A 408 15.36 -12.17 18.40
CA MET A 408 15.66 -13.30 19.29
C MET A 408 15.25 -14.63 18.65
N ALA A 409 16.21 -15.53 18.47
CA ALA A 409 15.91 -16.94 18.26
C ALA A 409 15.85 -17.64 19.62
N GLN A 410 14.82 -18.44 19.86
CA GLN A 410 14.68 -19.19 21.12
C GLN A 410 14.08 -20.58 20.86
N ARG A 411 14.57 -21.59 21.61
CA ARG A 411 14.29 -23.01 21.39
C ARG A 411 12.81 -23.38 21.57
N ASP A 412 12.15 -22.82 22.57
CA ASP A 412 10.73 -23.06 22.86
C ASP A 412 9.79 -22.39 21.81
N LEU A 413 10.34 -21.53 20.93
CA LEU A 413 9.60 -20.89 19.83
C LEU A 413 9.84 -21.57 18.46
N LEU A 414 10.76 -22.54 18.36
CA LEU A 414 11.06 -23.24 17.11
C LEU A 414 9.86 -24.09 16.65
N GLY A 415 9.53 -24.02 15.36
CA GLY A 415 8.46 -24.81 14.75
C GLY A 415 7.04 -24.46 15.20
N GLU A 416 6.85 -23.33 15.89
CA GLU A 416 5.52 -22.89 16.34
C GLU A 416 4.55 -22.55 15.20
N SER A 417 5.07 -22.18 14.03
CA SER A 417 4.27 -21.82 12.86
C SER A 417 4.75 -22.59 11.62
N PRO A 418 3.84 -23.17 10.81
CA PRO A 418 4.20 -23.73 9.52
C PRO A 418 4.83 -22.70 8.57
N ASP A 419 4.40 -21.44 8.66
CA ASP A 419 4.85 -20.35 7.81
C ASP A 419 6.20 -19.76 8.26
N GLN A 420 6.68 -20.17 9.44
CA GLN A 420 7.97 -19.79 9.98
C GLN A 420 8.53 -20.93 10.84
N PRO A 421 9.16 -21.95 10.22
CA PRO A 421 9.67 -23.09 10.96
C PRO A 421 10.86 -22.73 11.87
N GLN A 422 11.57 -21.64 11.57
CA GLN A 422 12.72 -21.15 12.33
C GLN A 422 12.34 -20.03 13.31
N SER A 423 13.13 -19.88 14.38
CA SER A 423 12.99 -18.79 15.35
C SER A 423 14.00 -17.67 15.03
N GLY A 424 13.64 -16.42 15.31
CA GLY A 424 14.45 -15.22 15.00
C GLY A 424 14.06 -14.57 13.67
N ASN A 425 14.83 -13.56 13.25
CA ASN A 425 14.62 -12.80 12.00
C ASN A 425 13.22 -12.18 11.82
N TYR A 426 12.44 -12.00 12.89
CA TYR A 426 11.10 -11.40 12.81
C TYR A 426 11.13 -9.98 12.24
N GLY A 427 12.14 -9.18 12.57
CA GLY A 427 12.34 -7.84 12.01
C GLY A 427 12.63 -7.84 10.50
N LEU A 428 13.33 -8.86 9.98
CA LEU A 428 13.49 -9.02 8.52
C LEU A 428 12.17 -9.47 7.85
N LEU A 429 11.42 -10.36 8.50
CA LEU A 429 10.10 -10.78 8.02
C LEU A 429 9.12 -9.59 7.99
N ASP A 430 9.19 -8.69 8.97
CA ASP A 430 8.43 -7.44 8.99
C ASP A 430 8.74 -6.57 7.77
N GLN A 431 10.02 -6.40 7.44
CA GLN A 431 10.46 -5.66 6.25
C GLN A 431 9.99 -6.31 4.95
N ILE A 432 10.03 -7.64 4.85
CA ILE A 432 9.50 -8.40 3.70
C ILE A 432 7.99 -8.20 3.57
N ALA A 433 7.24 -8.25 4.68
CA ALA A 433 5.80 -8.02 4.68
C ALA A 433 5.45 -6.58 4.27
N ALA A 434 6.23 -5.58 4.70
CA ALA A 434 6.06 -4.21 4.26
C ALA A 434 6.34 -4.04 2.75
N LEU A 435 7.36 -4.71 2.22
CA LEU A 435 7.64 -4.74 0.78
C LEU A 435 6.53 -5.43 -0.02
N GLN A 436 5.95 -6.53 0.50
CA GLN A 436 4.78 -7.18 -0.08
C GLN A 436 3.57 -6.23 -0.08
N TRP A 437 3.36 -5.49 1.01
CA TRP A 437 2.33 -4.45 1.07
C TRP A 437 2.54 -3.37 0.01
N VAL A 438 3.79 -2.90 -0.18
CA VAL A 438 4.13 -1.92 -1.23
C VAL A 438 3.80 -2.48 -2.60
N HIS A 439 4.27 -3.69 -2.93
CA HIS A 439 3.95 -4.35 -4.20
C HIS A 439 2.43 -4.40 -4.45
N ASP A 440 1.66 -4.73 -3.42
CA ASP A 440 0.22 -4.98 -3.54
C ASP A 440 -0.64 -3.72 -3.56
N ASN A 441 -0.15 -2.59 -3.02
CA ASN A 441 -0.97 -1.41 -2.75
C ASN A 441 -0.43 -0.09 -3.32
N ILE A 442 0.85 0.02 -3.68
CA ILE A 442 1.46 1.33 -3.96
C ILE A 442 0.89 2.01 -5.22
N ALA A 443 0.31 1.24 -6.14
CA ALA A 443 -0.42 1.76 -7.30
C ALA A 443 -1.57 2.69 -6.90
N ALA A 444 -2.24 2.44 -5.78
CA ALA A 444 -3.30 3.30 -5.25
C ALA A 444 -2.78 4.69 -4.81
N PHE A 445 -1.47 4.82 -4.59
CA PHE A 445 -0.78 6.05 -4.22
C PHE A 445 -0.06 6.68 -5.42
N GLY A 446 -0.28 6.18 -6.64
CA GLY A 446 0.39 6.65 -7.85
C GLY A 446 1.82 6.16 -8.01
N GLY A 447 2.24 5.17 -7.23
CA GLY A 447 3.55 4.53 -7.36
C GLY A 447 3.52 3.37 -8.35
N ASP A 448 4.67 3.08 -8.93
CA ASP A 448 4.89 1.94 -9.82
C ASP A 448 5.46 0.75 -9.03
N PRO A 449 4.69 -0.34 -8.82
CA PRO A 449 5.20 -1.52 -8.10
C PRO A 449 6.37 -2.21 -8.83
N ASP A 450 6.54 -1.97 -10.14
CA ASP A 450 7.65 -2.52 -10.94
C ASP A 450 8.89 -1.61 -10.95
N ARG A 451 8.87 -0.49 -10.21
CA ARG A 451 9.99 0.45 -10.09
C ARG A 451 10.21 0.87 -8.64
N VAL A 452 10.37 -0.13 -7.79
CA VAL A 452 10.68 0.02 -6.36
C VAL A 452 12.20 0.02 -6.12
N THR A 453 12.70 1.06 -5.47
CA THR A 453 14.07 1.18 -4.95
C THR A 453 14.05 1.00 -3.43
N LEU A 454 14.67 -0.06 -2.95
CA LEU A 454 14.87 -0.29 -1.52
C LEU A 454 16.12 0.44 -1.06
N PHE A 455 16.06 1.16 0.06
CA PHE A 455 17.24 1.79 0.60
C PHE A 455 17.21 1.94 2.12
N GLY A 456 18.39 2.01 2.71
CA GLY A 456 18.55 2.19 4.14
C GLY A 456 19.98 2.54 4.51
N GLU A 457 20.13 3.08 5.72
CA GLU A 457 21.42 3.45 6.30
C GLU A 457 21.77 2.58 7.51
N SER A 458 23.06 2.30 7.72
CA SER A 458 23.55 1.53 8.86
C SER A 458 22.89 0.15 8.96
N ALA A 459 22.20 -0.17 10.07
CA ALA A 459 21.38 -1.38 10.20
C ALA A 459 20.27 -1.51 9.12
N GLY A 460 19.76 -0.40 8.59
CA GLY A 460 18.88 -0.37 7.42
C GLY A 460 19.62 -0.68 6.11
N GLY A 461 20.88 -0.28 6.00
CA GLY A 461 21.78 -0.70 4.93
C GLY A 461 22.10 -2.20 5.00
N ILE A 462 22.40 -2.71 6.20
CA ILE A 462 22.57 -4.16 6.46
C ILE A 462 21.28 -4.92 6.15
N SER A 463 20.12 -4.37 6.52
CA SER A 463 18.81 -4.92 6.13
C SER A 463 18.66 -4.99 4.62
N THR A 464 19.07 -3.94 3.89
CA THR A 464 19.05 -3.92 2.42
C THR A 464 19.98 -5.00 1.84
N CYS A 465 21.18 -5.20 2.39
CA CYS A 465 22.04 -6.34 2.04
C CYS A 465 21.32 -7.68 2.28
N ALA A 466 20.70 -7.85 3.46
CA ALA A 466 19.99 -9.07 3.82
C ALA A 466 18.83 -9.36 2.86
N LEU A 467 18.07 -8.34 2.48
CA LEU A 467 16.94 -8.47 1.56
C LEU A 467 17.37 -8.76 0.12
N LEU A 468 18.57 -8.32 -0.31
CA LEU A 468 19.17 -8.79 -1.57
C LEU A 468 19.43 -10.30 -1.54
N ALA A 469 19.80 -10.86 -0.38
CA ALA A 469 20.12 -12.27 -0.21
C ALA A 469 18.90 -13.14 0.12
N ALA A 470 17.82 -12.56 0.64
CA ALA A 470 16.63 -13.27 1.08
C ALA A 470 15.77 -13.75 -0.11
N PRO A 471 15.54 -15.06 -0.28
CA PRO A 471 14.73 -15.57 -1.41
C PRO A 471 13.31 -15.00 -1.46
N ALA A 472 12.69 -14.78 -0.30
CA ALA A 472 11.32 -14.28 -0.18
C ALA A 472 11.16 -12.80 -0.56
N ALA A 473 12.25 -12.04 -0.64
CA ALA A 473 12.23 -10.63 -1.05
C ALA A 473 12.40 -10.42 -2.56
N ARG A 474 12.71 -11.49 -3.31
CA ARG A 474 12.95 -11.42 -4.76
C ARG A 474 11.69 -10.95 -5.49
N GLY A 475 11.86 -9.95 -6.35
CA GLY A 475 10.75 -9.36 -7.14
C GLY A 475 9.95 -8.29 -6.40
N LEU A 476 10.20 -8.07 -5.10
CA LEU A 476 9.52 -6.99 -4.36
C LEU A 476 10.21 -5.62 -4.52
N PHE A 477 11.45 -5.61 -5.02
CA PHE A 477 12.18 -4.40 -5.36
C PHE A 477 13.12 -4.64 -6.55
N HIS A 478 13.50 -3.54 -7.19
CA HIS A 478 14.11 -3.52 -8.52
C HIS A 478 15.44 -2.79 -8.55
N ARG A 479 15.76 -2.03 -7.50
CA ARG A 479 17.03 -1.33 -7.27
C ARG A 479 17.32 -1.27 -5.77
N ALA A 480 18.59 -1.21 -5.39
CA ALA A 480 18.99 -1.08 -4.00
C ALA A 480 19.96 0.09 -3.79
N ILE A 481 19.79 0.84 -2.70
CA ILE A 481 20.77 1.81 -2.22
C ILE A 481 21.22 1.44 -0.80
N ILE A 482 22.52 1.30 -0.58
CA ILE A 482 23.11 0.88 0.68
C ILE A 482 24.02 2.00 1.19
N GLN A 483 23.57 2.68 2.24
CA GLN A 483 24.28 3.77 2.88
C GLN A 483 24.98 3.25 4.13
N SER A 484 26.30 3.23 4.16
CA SER A 484 27.09 2.80 5.34
C SER A 484 26.66 1.43 5.88
N GLY A 485 26.26 0.52 4.98
CA GLY A 485 25.74 -0.80 5.31
C GLY A 485 26.77 -1.91 5.09
N ILE A 486 26.97 -2.75 6.10
CA ILE A 486 28.01 -3.79 6.10
C ILE A 486 27.46 -5.11 5.54
N CYS A 487 27.61 -5.36 4.23
CA CYS A 487 27.09 -6.59 3.62
C CYS A 487 27.88 -7.86 3.97
N ASP A 488 29.19 -7.74 4.24
CA ASP A 488 30.08 -8.85 4.63
C ASP A 488 30.06 -9.12 6.15
N TRP A 489 29.04 -8.64 6.85
CA TRP A 489 28.87 -8.88 8.28
C TRP A 489 28.78 -10.38 8.58
N GLN A 490 29.55 -10.85 9.56
CA GLN A 490 29.49 -12.22 10.03
C GLN A 490 28.17 -12.44 10.79
N LEU A 491 27.18 -13.01 10.10
CA LEU A 491 25.92 -13.37 10.73
C LEU A 491 26.14 -14.46 11.77
N ARG A 492 25.44 -14.33 12.91
CA ARG A 492 25.30 -15.46 13.82
C ARG A 492 24.52 -16.57 13.11
N THR A 493 24.96 -17.80 13.32
CA THR A 493 24.17 -18.98 12.97
C THR A 493 22.92 -19.06 13.85
N LEU A 494 21.89 -19.80 13.40
CA LEU A 494 20.73 -20.09 14.23
C LEU A 494 21.11 -20.61 15.62
N GLU A 495 22.06 -21.55 15.72
CA GLU A 495 22.47 -22.12 17.01
C GLU A 495 23.08 -21.08 17.95
N GLN A 496 23.92 -20.17 17.44
CA GLN A 496 24.43 -19.04 18.25
C GLN A 496 23.29 -18.09 18.67
N GLY A 497 22.31 -17.86 17.80
CA GLY A 497 21.10 -17.11 18.13
C GLY A 497 20.29 -17.76 19.25
N LEU A 498 20.10 -19.09 19.18
CA LEU A 498 19.39 -19.87 20.20
C LEU A 498 20.12 -19.83 21.55
N GLN A 499 21.45 -19.92 21.56
CA GLN A 499 22.26 -19.77 22.77
C GLN A 499 22.08 -18.38 23.40
N GLN A 500 22.04 -17.33 22.57
CA GLN A 500 21.76 -15.98 23.05
C GLN A 500 20.33 -15.85 23.61
N GLY A 501 19.34 -16.50 22.98
CA GLY A 501 17.96 -16.56 23.49
C GLY A 501 17.83 -17.31 24.81
N ASP A 502 18.59 -18.39 25.00
CA ASP A 502 18.64 -19.13 26.27
C ASP A 502 19.18 -18.24 27.42
N LEU A 503 20.18 -17.40 27.14
CA LEU A 503 20.64 -16.39 28.11
C LEU A 503 19.56 -15.35 28.43
N THR A 504 18.77 -14.93 27.44
CA THR A 504 17.63 -14.03 27.66
C THR A 504 16.58 -14.68 28.57
N VAL A 505 16.24 -15.96 28.35
CA VAL A 505 15.30 -16.73 29.19
C VAL A 505 15.75 -16.75 30.65
N THR A 506 17.03 -16.99 30.91
CA THR A 506 17.59 -16.94 32.27
C THR A 506 17.54 -15.51 32.83
N ALA A 507 17.94 -14.51 32.06
CA ALA A 507 17.99 -13.11 32.50
C ALA A 507 16.62 -12.55 32.91
N VAL A 508 15.54 -12.96 32.23
CA VAL A 508 14.17 -12.53 32.55
C VAL A 508 13.45 -13.45 33.54
N GLY A 509 14.14 -14.47 34.07
CA GLY A 509 13.59 -15.36 35.09
C GLY A 509 12.57 -16.38 34.58
N CYS A 510 12.53 -16.66 33.26
CA CYS A 510 11.60 -17.62 32.68
C CYS A 510 12.14 -19.06 32.66
N GLU A 511 13.40 -19.31 33.05
CA GLU A 511 14.06 -20.62 32.94
C GLU A 511 13.30 -21.76 33.66
N ALA A 512 12.72 -21.48 34.83
CA ALA A 512 12.01 -22.47 35.65
C ALA A 512 10.50 -22.57 35.32
N ALA A 513 10.01 -21.81 34.33
CA ALA A 513 8.60 -21.87 33.95
C ALA A 513 8.25 -23.22 33.30
N ALA A 514 7.09 -23.77 33.64
CA ALA A 514 6.58 -25.00 33.02
C ALA A 514 6.25 -24.79 31.53
N ASP A 515 5.81 -23.57 31.18
CA ASP A 515 5.64 -23.10 29.81
C ASP A 515 6.47 -21.82 29.63
N ARG A 516 7.68 -21.98 29.09
CA ARG A 516 8.63 -20.88 28.87
C ARG A 516 8.14 -19.90 27.82
N ALA A 517 7.51 -20.37 26.75
CA ALA A 517 6.97 -19.51 25.71
C ALA A 517 5.86 -18.60 26.25
N SER A 518 4.94 -19.14 27.07
CA SER A 518 3.93 -18.33 27.75
C SER A 518 4.54 -17.37 28.77
N CYS A 519 5.58 -17.78 29.51
CA CYS A 519 6.29 -16.87 30.43
C CYS A 519 6.87 -15.66 29.68
N LEU A 520 7.60 -15.92 28.60
CA LEU A 520 8.22 -14.89 27.77
C LEU A 520 7.18 -13.93 27.15
N ARG A 521 6.07 -14.47 26.63
CA ARG A 521 4.97 -13.65 26.08
C ARG A 521 4.22 -12.85 27.14
N GLY A 522 4.31 -13.25 28.41
CA GLY A 522 3.70 -12.54 29.54
C GLY A 522 4.50 -11.33 30.04
N LEU A 523 5.76 -11.17 29.62
CA LEU A 523 6.62 -10.05 30.04
C LEU A 523 6.19 -8.74 29.40
N ALA A 524 6.47 -7.62 30.07
CA ALA A 524 6.35 -6.31 29.45
C ALA A 524 7.45 -6.14 28.39
N ALA A 525 7.17 -5.40 27.31
CA ALA A 525 8.18 -5.11 26.29
C ALA A 525 9.41 -4.39 26.88
N SER A 526 9.20 -3.54 27.90
CA SER A 526 10.27 -2.86 28.64
C SER A 526 11.28 -3.82 29.28
N ASP A 527 10.84 -5.02 29.64
CA ASP A 527 11.67 -6.04 30.29
C ASP A 527 12.48 -6.84 29.26
N LEU A 528 12.27 -6.60 27.96
CA LEU A 528 12.89 -7.31 26.84
C LEU A 528 13.78 -6.40 25.97
N VAL A 529 13.74 -5.07 26.19
CA VAL A 529 14.58 -4.09 25.48
C VAL A 529 15.95 -3.93 26.17
N PHE A 530 16.65 -5.05 26.32
CA PHE A 530 17.99 -5.13 26.89
C PHE A 530 18.90 -6.05 26.07
N GLY A 531 20.19 -6.05 26.42
CA GLY A 531 21.23 -6.76 25.67
C GLY A 531 21.74 -5.94 24.50
N GLU A 532 23.03 -6.12 24.20
CA GLU A 532 23.72 -5.43 23.12
C GLU A 532 24.10 -6.47 22.06
N ALA A 533 23.93 -6.12 20.79
CA ALA A 533 24.07 -6.99 19.60
C ALA A 533 22.88 -7.95 19.31
N TRP A 534 21.74 -7.37 18.93
CA TRP A 534 20.67 -8.06 18.18
C TRP A 534 20.84 -7.82 16.67
N GLY A 535 20.29 -8.70 15.83
CA GLY A 535 20.34 -8.52 14.37
C GLY A 535 20.06 -9.81 13.61
N PRO A 536 20.17 -9.78 12.27
CA PRO A 536 19.89 -10.93 11.42
C PRO A 536 20.71 -12.17 11.76
N LEU A 537 20.09 -13.34 11.55
CA LEU A 537 20.68 -14.67 11.72
C LEU A 537 20.72 -15.39 10.38
N GLN A 538 21.75 -16.20 10.16
CA GLN A 538 21.71 -17.23 9.13
C GLN A 538 20.90 -18.41 9.67
N ASP A 539 19.59 -18.37 9.43
CA ASP A 539 18.60 -19.32 9.94
C ASP A 539 18.27 -20.47 8.97
N GLY A 540 18.76 -20.39 7.73
CA GLY A 540 18.44 -21.38 6.71
C GLY A 540 17.03 -21.25 6.13
N PHE A 541 16.26 -20.22 6.52
CA PHE A 541 14.90 -19.97 6.07
C PHE A 541 14.76 -18.57 5.47
N VAL A 542 14.89 -17.51 6.27
CA VAL A 542 14.94 -16.12 5.77
C VAL A 542 16.26 -15.87 5.05
N LEU A 543 17.37 -16.28 5.68
CA LEU A 543 18.72 -16.15 5.13
C LEU A 543 19.40 -17.52 5.10
N THR A 544 19.58 -18.05 3.89
CA THR A 544 20.28 -19.33 3.68
C THR A 544 21.80 -19.20 3.80
N GLN A 545 22.33 -17.99 3.59
CA GLN A 545 23.74 -17.63 3.74
C GLN A 545 23.90 -16.14 4.04
N SER A 546 25.13 -15.70 4.34
CA SER A 546 25.41 -14.27 4.57
C SER A 546 25.24 -13.45 3.28
N PRO A 547 24.83 -12.16 3.39
CA PRO A 547 24.63 -11.31 2.23
C PRO A 547 25.89 -11.13 1.38
N GLY A 548 27.02 -10.90 2.02
CA GLY A 548 28.33 -10.83 1.37
C GLY A 548 28.66 -12.05 0.51
N ARG A 549 28.41 -13.25 1.05
CA ARG A 549 28.57 -14.50 0.29
C ARG A 549 27.60 -14.59 -0.88
N ALA A 550 26.34 -14.17 -0.69
CA ALA A 550 25.35 -14.15 -1.76
C ALA A 550 25.71 -13.16 -2.89
N LEU A 551 26.31 -12.02 -2.56
CA LEU A 551 26.86 -11.08 -3.54
C LEU A 551 28.05 -11.70 -4.28
N ALA A 552 29.00 -12.31 -3.57
CA ALA A 552 30.18 -12.95 -4.17
C ALA A 552 29.84 -14.11 -5.10
N GLU A 553 28.90 -14.98 -4.70
CA GLU A 553 28.49 -16.17 -5.46
C GLU A 553 27.42 -15.87 -6.53
N GLY A 554 26.94 -14.63 -6.64
CA GLY A 554 25.90 -14.24 -7.60
C GLY A 554 24.50 -14.81 -7.30
N THR A 555 24.23 -15.20 -6.06
CA THR A 555 22.93 -15.75 -5.63
C THR A 555 22.00 -14.68 -5.03
N ALA A 556 22.53 -13.50 -4.72
CA ALA A 556 21.75 -12.31 -4.38
C ALA A 556 20.89 -11.85 -5.58
N ALA A 557 19.90 -11.00 -5.32
CA ALA A 557 19.08 -10.40 -6.38
C ALA A 557 19.96 -9.64 -7.38
N GLN A 558 19.84 -9.98 -8.66
CA GLN A 558 20.63 -9.42 -9.77
C GLN A 558 19.98 -8.13 -10.28
N LEU A 559 20.24 -7.02 -9.60
CA LEU A 559 19.63 -5.72 -9.86
C LEU A 559 20.63 -4.56 -9.64
N PRO A 560 20.38 -3.36 -10.19
CA PRO A 560 21.28 -2.22 -10.01
C PRO A 560 21.46 -1.85 -8.53
N LEU A 561 22.70 -1.51 -8.15
CA LEU A 561 23.09 -1.15 -6.79
C LEU A 561 23.79 0.22 -6.75
N LEU A 562 23.38 1.07 -5.82
CA LEU A 562 24.15 2.22 -5.36
C LEU A 562 24.64 1.90 -3.95
N ILE A 563 25.92 2.05 -3.66
CA ILE A 563 26.49 1.72 -2.34
C ILE A 563 27.58 2.72 -1.98
N GLY A 564 27.71 3.05 -0.71
CA GLY A 564 28.79 3.94 -0.29
C GLY A 564 28.84 4.15 1.21
N VAL A 565 29.74 5.06 1.59
CA VAL A 565 30.11 5.36 2.97
C VAL A 565 30.27 6.86 3.14
N THR A 566 30.29 7.30 4.40
CA THR A 566 30.84 8.61 4.76
C THR A 566 32.34 8.49 5.02
N ASP A 567 33.12 9.57 4.86
CA ASP A 567 34.58 9.52 4.98
C ASP A 567 35.05 9.17 6.41
N ASP A 568 34.27 9.56 7.43
CA ASP A 568 34.65 9.49 8.85
C ASP A 568 33.59 8.74 9.70
N GLU A 569 33.16 7.56 9.25
CA GLU A 569 32.08 6.76 9.86
C GLU A 569 32.16 6.64 11.40
N SER A 570 33.34 6.32 11.92
CA SER A 570 33.56 5.97 13.31
C SER A 570 33.61 7.18 14.25
N SER A 571 33.71 8.41 13.72
CA SER A 571 33.83 9.63 14.52
C SER A 571 32.61 9.88 15.43
N SER A 572 31.41 9.47 14.99
CA SER A 572 30.17 9.52 15.78
C SER A 572 29.83 8.21 16.48
N LEU A 573 30.39 7.08 16.02
CA LEU A 573 30.06 5.74 16.53
C LEU A 573 30.92 5.31 17.72
N VAL A 574 32.17 5.79 17.80
CA VAL A 574 33.12 5.39 18.83
C VAL A 574 33.17 6.47 19.91
N PRO A 575 32.65 6.23 21.12
CA PRO A 575 32.67 7.23 22.18
C PRO A 575 34.10 7.68 22.49
N SER A 576 34.32 8.97 22.70
CA SER A 576 35.65 9.53 22.99
C SER A 576 36.35 8.86 24.18
N ALA A 577 35.58 8.40 25.18
CA ALA A 577 36.09 7.65 26.33
C ALA A 577 36.67 6.26 25.98
N GLN A 578 36.39 5.73 24.79
CA GLN A 578 36.91 4.46 24.29
C GLN A 578 38.04 4.64 23.26
N GLN A 579 38.38 5.87 22.89
CA GLN A 579 39.43 6.17 21.93
C GLN A 579 40.80 6.22 22.62
N PRO A 580 41.85 5.62 22.02
CA PRO A 580 43.19 5.69 22.58
C PRO A 580 43.77 7.10 22.42
N THR A 581 44.26 7.69 23.51
CA THR A 581 44.78 9.07 23.53
C THR A 581 46.30 9.15 23.53
N THR A 582 46.97 8.02 23.79
CA THR A 582 48.44 7.92 23.77
C THR A 582 48.91 6.85 22.80
N ALA A 583 50.17 6.95 22.36
CA ALA A 583 50.77 5.94 21.48
C ALA A 583 50.77 4.53 22.12
N THR A 584 50.98 4.46 23.44
CA THR A 584 50.94 3.20 24.20
C THR A 584 49.53 2.63 24.24
N GLU A 585 48.51 3.47 24.47
CA GLU A 585 47.11 3.04 24.44
C GLU A 585 46.74 2.52 23.05
N TYR A 586 47.06 3.24 21.98
CA TYR A 586 46.81 2.81 20.61
C TYR A 586 47.43 1.44 20.31
N GLN A 587 48.72 1.27 20.65
CA GLN A 587 49.40 -0.01 20.45
C GLN A 587 48.76 -1.14 21.27
N THR A 588 48.38 -0.87 22.52
CA THR A 588 47.74 -1.85 23.40
C THR A 588 46.36 -2.25 22.88
N THR A 589 45.56 -1.28 22.43
CA THR A 589 44.23 -1.52 21.83
C THR A 589 44.35 -2.36 20.57
N VAL A 590 45.27 -2.02 19.66
CA VAL A 590 45.52 -2.83 18.45
C VAL A 590 46.00 -4.24 18.78
N GLN A 591 46.90 -4.40 19.77
CA GLN A 591 47.37 -5.72 20.21
C GLN A 591 46.27 -6.55 20.86
N THR A 592 45.32 -5.91 21.55
CA THR A 592 44.22 -6.59 22.23
C THR A 592 43.18 -7.07 21.22
N LEU A 593 42.82 -6.22 20.25
CA LEU A 593 41.78 -6.53 19.27
C LEU A 593 42.30 -7.38 18.11
N PHE A 594 43.58 -7.27 17.77
CA PHE A 594 44.21 -7.99 16.67
C PHE A 594 45.47 -8.75 17.13
N PRO A 595 45.37 -9.66 18.12
CA PRO A 595 46.54 -10.27 18.76
C PRO A 595 47.44 -11.04 17.78
N THR A 596 46.87 -11.58 16.71
CA THR A 596 47.59 -12.37 15.70
C THR A 596 48.24 -11.54 14.59
N ILE A 597 47.77 -10.31 14.35
CA ILE A 597 48.18 -9.47 13.21
C ILE A 597 48.56 -8.04 13.61
N SER A 598 48.71 -7.78 14.91
CA SER A 598 48.94 -6.44 15.47
C SER A 598 50.15 -5.73 14.85
N ALA A 599 51.25 -6.43 14.60
CA ALA A 599 52.43 -5.85 13.96
C ALA A 599 52.13 -5.33 12.54
N GLN A 600 51.34 -6.07 11.77
CA GLN A 600 50.95 -5.69 10.42
C GLN A 600 49.90 -4.56 10.44
N VAL A 601 48.97 -4.57 11.40
CA VAL A 601 48.01 -3.47 11.59
C VAL A 601 48.74 -2.17 11.95
N LEU A 602 49.69 -2.21 12.90
CA LEU A 602 50.49 -1.05 13.28
C LEU A 602 51.39 -0.56 12.14
N GLN A 603 51.79 -1.44 11.22
CA GLN A 603 52.51 -1.05 10.01
C GLN A 603 51.59 -0.40 8.97
N GLN A 604 50.35 -0.86 8.85
CA GLN A 604 49.34 -0.31 7.95
C GLN A 604 48.84 1.07 8.42
N TYR A 605 48.72 1.26 9.74
CA TYR A 605 48.25 2.49 10.38
C TYR A 605 49.33 3.08 11.32
N PRO A 606 50.48 3.51 10.79
CA PRO A 606 51.56 4.02 11.64
C PRO A 606 51.22 5.43 12.16
N LEU A 607 51.33 5.66 13.46
CA LEU A 607 51.03 6.95 14.10
C LEU A 607 51.76 8.16 13.49
N ALA A 608 52.90 7.94 12.82
CA ALA A 608 53.62 9.02 12.11
C ALA A 608 52.82 9.64 10.94
N ASN A 609 51.80 8.96 10.45
CA ASN A 609 50.93 9.42 9.36
C ASN A 609 49.68 10.16 9.86
N TYR A 610 49.45 10.22 11.18
CA TYR A 610 48.21 10.74 11.75
C TYR A 610 48.49 11.90 12.70
N PRO A 611 47.56 12.87 12.81
CA PRO A 611 47.71 13.98 13.74
C PRO A 611 47.64 13.55 15.20
N SER A 612 46.96 12.42 15.49
CA SER A 612 46.81 11.89 16.83
C SER A 612 46.54 10.38 16.84
N PRO A 613 46.77 9.68 17.98
CA PRO A 613 46.41 8.28 18.15
C PRO A 613 44.91 7.99 17.98
N GLU A 614 44.06 8.94 18.37
CA GLU A 614 42.61 8.86 18.20
C GLU A 614 42.25 8.82 16.70
N ARG A 615 42.81 9.71 15.88
CA ARG A 615 42.52 9.73 14.44
C ARG A 615 43.00 8.45 13.75
N ALA A 616 44.20 7.97 14.09
CA ALA A 616 44.70 6.69 13.56
C ALA A 616 43.81 5.50 13.92
N TRP A 617 43.17 5.55 15.10
CA TRP A 617 42.23 4.55 15.55
C TRP A 617 40.90 4.62 14.81
N LEU A 618 40.36 5.82 14.61
CA LEU A 618 39.12 6.04 13.86
C LEU A 618 39.27 5.61 12.39
N ASP A 619 40.34 6.06 11.70
CA ASP A 619 40.63 5.65 10.32
C ASP A 619 40.75 4.12 10.14
N LEU A 620 41.36 3.45 11.12
CA LEU A 620 41.45 1.99 11.15
C LEU A 620 40.05 1.35 11.19
N LEU A 621 39.16 1.89 12.01
CA LEU A 621 37.80 1.40 12.17
C LEU A 621 36.91 1.73 10.95
N ASP A 622 37.07 2.91 10.36
CA ASP A 622 36.37 3.33 9.13
C ASP A 622 36.65 2.36 8.00
N ASP A 623 37.94 2.06 7.77
CA ASP A 623 38.38 1.07 6.80
C ASP A 623 37.81 -0.31 7.11
N ARG A 624 37.96 -0.76 8.36
CA ARG A 624 37.65 -2.14 8.73
C ARG A 624 36.16 -2.44 8.72
N TRP A 625 35.34 -1.54 9.24
CA TRP A 625 33.90 -1.77 9.40
C TRP A 625 33.11 -1.38 8.16
N PHE A 626 33.45 -0.26 7.51
CA PHE A 626 32.60 0.34 6.48
C PHE A 626 33.26 0.36 5.11
N THR A 627 34.33 1.13 4.93
CA THR A 627 34.89 1.41 3.60
C THR A 627 35.26 0.14 2.85
N CYS A 628 35.96 -0.79 3.49
CA CYS A 628 36.39 -2.01 2.80
C CYS A 628 35.25 -3.00 2.56
N THR A 629 34.22 -3.01 3.40
CA THR A 629 33.06 -3.90 3.23
C THR A 629 32.14 -3.39 2.12
N ALA A 630 31.89 -2.08 2.05
CA ALA A 630 31.16 -1.44 0.95
C ALA A 630 31.85 -1.66 -0.41
N ARG A 631 33.18 -1.49 -0.45
CA ARG A 631 33.97 -1.72 -1.66
C ARG A 631 33.96 -3.18 -2.10
N ARG A 632 34.02 -4.12 -1.16
CA ARG A 632 33.97 -5.55 -1.45
C ARG A 632 32.61 -5.93 -2.04
N ALA A 633 31.53 -5.49 -1.41
CA ALA A 633 30.16 -5.68 -1.90
C ALA A 633 29.96 -5.09 -3.31
N ALA A 634 30.48 -3.88 -3.56
CA ALA A 634 30.43 -3.24 -4.87
C ALA A 634 31.17 -4.07 -5.93
N ALA A 635 32.38 -4.53 -5.62
CA ALA A 635 33.19 -5.33 -6.54
C ALA A 635 32.56 -6.69 -6.84
N ASP A 636 32.07 -7.40 -5.82
CA ASP A 636 31.47 -8.73 -5.96
C ASP A 636 30.15 -8.65 -6.75
N HIS A 637 29.32 -7.64 -6.50
CA HIS A 637 28.07 -7.46 -7.25
C HIS A 637 28.31 -7.06 -8.71
N ALA A 638 29.29 -6.18 -8.96
CA ALA A 638 29.69 -5.77 -10.31
C ALA A 638 30.34 -6.92 -11.11
N ALA A 639 31.13 -7.77 -10.45
CA ALA A 639 31.75 -8.95 -11.08
C ALA A 639 30.72 -9.97 -11.60
N ASN A 640 29.52 -9.98 -11.02
CA ASN A 640 28.39 -10.78 -11.47
C ASN A 640 27.57 -10.11 -12.61
N GLY A 641 28.04 -8.97 -13.15
CA GLY A 641 27.44 -8.31 -14.31
C GLY A 641 26.37 -7.27 -14.00
N ASN A 642 26.20 -6.91 -12.72
CA ASN A 642 25.22 -5.90 -12.31
C ASN A 642 25.78 -4.48 -12.46
N ALA A 643 24.90 -3.51 -12.72
CA ALA A 643 25.26 -2.10 -12.67
C ALA A 643 25.45 -1.67 -11.21
N VAL A 644 26.63 -1.15 -10.88
CA VAL A 644 26.97 -0.71 -9.52
C VAL A 644 27.51 0.72 -9.57
N TYR A 645 27.14 1.54 -8.58
CA TYR A 645 27.65 2.89 -8.40
C TYR A 645 28.17 3.03 -6.97
N HIS A 646 29.45 3.36 -6.81
CA HIS A 646 30.06 3.55 -5.50
C HIS A 646 30.21 5.04 -5.18
N TYR A 647 29.87 5.47 -3.97
CA TYR A 647 30.12 6.85 -3.50
C TYR A 647 30.89 6.91 -2.19
N VAL A 648 31.50 8.06 -1.97
CA VAL A 648 32.05 8.49 -0.68
C VAL A 648 31.50 9.89 -0.40
N LEU A 649 30.85 10.08 0.73
CA LEU A 649 30.49 11.42 1.20
C LEU A 649 31.67 11.99 2.00
N SER A 650 32.14 13.19 1.64
CA SER A 650 33.24 13.90 2.32
C SER A 650 32.83 15.29 2.81
N GLU A 651 31.54 15.52 2.99
CA GLU A 651 31.02 16.81 3.48
C GLU A 651 31.27 16.95 4.99
N ILE A 652 31.65 18.15 5.43
CA ILE A 652 31.78 18.47 6.86
C ILE A 652 30.77 19.55 7.20
N LEU A 653 29.92 19.25 8.19
CA LEU A 653 28.93 20.22 8.65
C LEU A 653 29.59 21.36 9.45
N PRO A 654 29.36 22.64 9.09
CA PRO A 654 29.96 23.77 9.81
C PRO A 654 29.54 23.88 11.29
N ASP A 655 28.35 23.38 11.63
CA ASP A 655 27.80 23.33 12.99
C ASP A 655 28.25 22.09 13.80
N MET A 656 28.85 21.09 13.15
CA MET A 656 29.37 19.88 13.78
C MET A 656 30.78 19.51 13.28
N PRO A 657 31.75 20.44 13.27
CA PRO A 657 33.02 20.24 12.57
C PRO A 657 33.90 19.15 13.20
N THR A 658 33.69 18.82 14.49
CA THR A 658 34.45 17.78 15.21
C THR A 658 34.00 16.37 14.87
N LEU A 659 32.84 16.21 14.24
CA LEU A 659 32.36 14.92 13.76
C LEU A 659 32.82 14.66 12.32
N GLU A 660 33.37 15.68 11.62
CA GLU A 660 33.83 15.55 10.23
C GLU A 660 32.70 14.98 9.33
N SER A 661 32.97 14.03 8.44
CA SER A 661 31.95 13.36 7.63
C SER A 661 31.46 12.06 8.31
N PHE A 662 30.76 12.22 9.44
CA PHE A 662 30.34 11.14 10.33
C PHE A 662 29.26 10.20 9.78
N HIS A 663 29.14 9.01 10.39
CA HIS A 663 28.12 8.01 10.09
C HIS A 663 26.70 8.57 10.18
N GLY A 664 25.91 8.37 9.13
CA GLY A 664 24.54 8.88 9.01
C GLY A 664 24.43 10.34 8.54
N LEU A 665 25.54 11.00 8.21
CA LEU A 665 25.51 12.36 7.66
C LEU A 665 24.73 12.42 6.33
N ASP A 666 24.85 11.40 5.48
CA ASP A 666 24.10 11.34 4.23
C ASP A 666 22.57 11.30 4.46
N VAL A 667 22.09 10.68 5.55
CA VAL A 667 20.68 10.71 5.98
C VAL A 667 20.24 12.13 6.32
N LEU A 668 21.04 12.85 7.12
CA LEU A 668 20.76 14.24 7.46
C LEU A 668 20.72 15.11 6.20
N LEU A 669 21.69 14.94 5.30
CA LEU A 669 21.74 15.71 4.05
C LEU A 669 20.60 15.33 3.10
N LEU A 670 20.15 14.07 3.08
CA LEU A 670 19.08 13.58 2.21
C LEU A 670 17.72 14.11 2.65
N PHE A 671 17.38 14.01 3.95
CA PHE A 671 16.04 14.33 4.46
C PHE A 671 15.93 15.66 5.21
N ALA A 672 16.93 16.05 6.01
CA ALA A 672 16.88 17.29 6.79
C ALA A 672 17.36 18.46 5.94
N ALA A 673 16.44 19.02 5.14
CA ALA A 673 16.72 20.16 4.25
C ALA A 673 17.40 21.31 5.02
N ARG A 674 18.66 21.58 4.69
CA ARG A 674 19.42 22.71 5.22
C ARG A 674 18.88 24.01 4.62
N ASN A 675 18.83 25.08 5.41
CA ASN A 675 18.08 26.28 5.02
C ASN A 675 18.93 27.34 4.31
N ASP A 676 20.25 27.15 4.19
CA ASP A 676 21.12 28.08 3.46
C ASP A 676 21.42 27.54 2.05
N PRO A 677 20.75 28.06 0.99
CA PRO A 677 20.99 27.61 -0.38
C PRO A 677 22.42 27.89 -0.88
N GLY A 678 23.15 28.80 -0.22
CA GLY A 678 24.54 29.11 -0.49
C GLY A 678 25.54 28.22 0.25
N GLY A 679 25.09 27.41 1.21
CA GLY A 679 25.93 26.49 2.01
C GLY A 679 26.42 25.27 1.20
N SER A 680 27.56 24.71 1.60
CA SER A 680 28.08 23.47 0.98
C SER A 680 27.17 22.29 1.31
N GLU A 681 26.68 22.21 2.54
CA GLU A 681 25.78 21.18 3.03
C GLU A 681 24.45 21.14 2.26
N PHE A 682 23.90 22.31 1.89
CA PHE A 682 22.69 22.35 1.05
C PHE A 682 22.96 21.76 -0.34
N ARG A 683 24.06 22.16 -0.98
CA ARG A 683 24.45 21.64 -2.30
C ARG A 683 24.75 20.14 -2.27
N ALA A 684 25.40 19.66 -1.21
CA ALA A 684 25.63 18.23 -1.00
C ALA A 684 24.30 17.47 -0.88
N GLY A 685 23.36 17.97 -0.08
CA GLY A 685 22.02 17.39 0.04
C GLY A 685 21.23 17.40 -1.27
N GLU A 686 21.32 18.47 -2.06
CA GLU A 686 20.68 18.54 -3.39
C GLU A 686 21.28 17.51 -4.37
N ARG A 687 22.60 17.32 -4.35
CA ARG A 687 23.30 16.30 -5.15
C ARG A 687 22.86 14.89 -4.76
N LEU A 688 22.78 14.59 -3.46
CA LEU A 688 22.31 13.30 -2.96
C LEU A 688 20.87 13.03 -3.38
N ARG A 689 19.94 13.95 -3.09
CA ARG A 689 18.52 13.81 -3.47
C ARG A 689 18.36 13.60 -4.98
N GLY A 690 19.08 14.39 -5.77
CA GLY A 690 19.12 14.28 -7.21
C GLY A 690 19.55 12.90 -7.70
N ALA A 691 20.71 12.45 -7.24
CA ALA A 691 21.27 11.17 -7.65
C ALA A 691 20.43 9.97 -7.22
N TRP A 692 19.87 10.00 -6.01
CA TRP A 692 19.00 8.92 -5.50
C TRP A 692 17.70 8.83 -6.31
N VAL A 693 17.11 9.98 -6.65
CA VAL A 693 15.91 10.05 -7.48
C VAL A 693 16.22 9.57 -8.90
N ASP A 694 17.29 10.04 -9.53
CA ASP A 694 17.67 9.58 -10.88
C ASP A 694 17.91 8.07 -10.92
N PHE A 695 18.59 7.53 -9.91
CA PHE A 695 18.76 6.09 -9.75
C PHE A 695 17.42 5.37 -9.62
N ALA A 696 16.48 5.87 -8.80
CA ALA A 696 15.14 5.30 -8.68
C ALA A 696 14.34 5.36 -9.99
N TYR A 697 14.56 6.39 -10.81
CA TYR A 697 14.01 6.46 -12.15
C TYR A 697 14.63 5.43 -13.11
N GLY A 698 15.75 4.79 -12.76
CA GLY A 698 16.51 3.91 -13.63
C GLY A 698 17.47 4.63 -14.57
N ARG A 699 17.82 5.87 -14.24
CA ARG A 699 18.82 6.67 -14.95
C ARG A 699 20.19 6.46 -14.29
N GLU A 700 21.23 6.94 -14.95
CA GLU A 700 22.54 7.10 -14.30
C GLU A 700 22.39 8.08 -13.11
N PRO A 701 22.86 7.73 -11.91
CA PRO A 701 22.75 8.60 -10.73
C PRO A 701 23.45 9.94 -10.98
N GLY A 702 22.75 11.04 -10.70
CA GLY A 702 23.31 12.39 -10.77
C GLY A 702 23.28 13.02 -12.16
N LEU A 703 22.58 12.39 -13.13
CA LEU A 703 22.45 12.86 -14.50
C LEU A 703 21.89 14.30 -14.56
N ASN A 704 20.84 14.59 -13.78
CA ASN A 704 20.21 15.91 -13.74
C ASN A 704 21.09 16.96 -13.04
N GLU A 705 21.94 16.52 -12.13
CA GLU A 705 22.93 17.33 -11.42
C GLU A 705 24.23 17.49 -12.22
N ARG A 706 24.31 16.86 -13.41
CA ARG A 706 25.49 16.80 -14.29
C ARG A 706 26.72 16.23 -13.58
N LEU A 707 26.49 15.30 -12.66
CA LEU A 707 27.54 14.52 -12.04
C LEU A 707 27.97 13.46 -13.06
N LEU A 708 29.26 13.43 -13.39
CA LEU A 708 29.81 12.35 -14.18
C LEU A 708 30.04 11.16 -13.24
N TRP A 709 29.07 10.24 -13.14
CA TRP A 709 29.15 9.07 -12.26
C TRP A 709 29.22 7.78 -13.09
N PRO A 710 30.43 7.31 -13.47
CA PRO A 710 30.57 6.09 -14.22
C PRO A 710 30.18 4.87 -13.36
N PRO A 711 29.62 3.81 -13.96
CA PRO A 711 29.41 2.54 -13.28
C PRO A 711 30.74 1.96 -12.79
N TYR A 712 30.73 1.43 -11.57
CA TYR A 712 31.86 0.77 -10.92
C TYR A 712 32.47 -0.30 -11.83
N GLN A 713 33.76 -0.20 -12.09
CA GLN A 713 34.53 -1.21 -12.82
C GLN A 713 35.46 -1.92 -11.85
N VAL A 714 35.49 -3.25 -11.87
CA VAL A 714 36.35 -4.07 -10.97
C VAL A 714 37.84 -3.70 -11.09
N GLY A 715 38.27 -3.24 -12.27
CA GLY A 715 39.65 -2.82 -12.54
C GLY A 715 40.02 -1.45 -11.98
N SER A 716 39.19 -0.42 -12.19
CA SER A 716 39.48 0.96 -11.75
C SER A 716 38.94 1.29 -10.36
N ARG A 717 37.89 0.58 -9.91
CA ARG A 717 37.26 0.68 -8.58
C ARG A 717 36.87 2.11 -8.23
N GLN A 718 36.36 2.82 -9.23
CA GLN A 718 36.04 4.23 -9.15
C GLN A 718 34.87 4.50 -8.21
N SER A 719 35.03 5.55 -7.40
CA SER A 719 33.99 6.08 -6.51
C SER A 719 33.72 7.54 -6.86
N LEU A 720 32.47 7.97 -6.73
CA LEU A 720 32.15 9.40 -6.78
C LEU A 720 32.28 9.99 -5.37
N GLU A 721 33.18 10.95 -5.21
CA GLU A 721 33.21 11.83 -4.04
C GLU A 721 32.05 12.82 -4.11
N ILE A 722 31.26 12.91 -3.05
CA ILE A 722 30.16 13.85 -2.92
C ILE A 722 30.45 14.80 -1.77
N ASN A 723 30.54 16.09 -2.06
CA ASN A 723 30.46 17.18 -1.09
C ASN A 723 29.82 18.41 -1.76
N GLY A 724 29.76 19.55 -1.08
CA GLY A 724 29.13 20.77 -1.59
C GLY A 724 30.02 21.60 -2.51
N GLY A 725 31.34 21.36 -2.51
CA GLY A 725 32.31 22.08 -3.33
C GLY A 725 32.56 21.40 -4.68
N ASN A 726 32.74 20.09 -4.68
CA ASN A 726 33.24 19.29 -5.78
C ASN A 726 32.46 17.97 -5.93
N SER A 727 32.59 17.36 -7.10
CA SER A 727 32.19 15.97 -7.34
C SER A 727 33.28 15.31 -8.16
N ASN A 728 34.24 14.69 -7.48
CA ASN A 728 35.43 14.12 -8.11
C ASN A 728 35.29 12.61 -8.24
N ILE A 729 35.90 12.04 -9.28
CA ILE A 729 36.11 10.60 -9.34
C ILE A 729 37.39 10.28 -8.58
N ILE A 730 37.26 9.40 -7.59
CA ILE A 730 38.37 8.84 -6.84
C ILE A 730 38.63 7.43 -7.39
N ASP A 731 39.84 7.22 -7.91
CA ASP A 731 40.32 5.90 -8.28
C ASP A 731 40.77 5.14 -7.02
N ASP A 732 40.27 3.91 -6.83
CA ASP A 732 40.71 2.99 -5.78
C ASP A 732 40.72 3.59 -4.36
N TYR A 733 39.65 4.29 -3.96
CA TYR A 733 39.48 4.90 -2.63
C TYR A 733 39.83 3.91 -1.50
N HIS A 734 40.84 4.24 -0.67
CA HIS A 734 41.40 3.37 0.39
C HIS A 734 41.90 1.98 -0.11
N GLY A 735 42.36 1.90 -1.37
CA GLY A 735 42.88 0.71 -2.05
C GLY A 735 43.78 -0.18 -1.21
N ALA A 736 44.87 0.40 -0.70
CA ALA A 736 45.89 -0.31 0.06
C ALA A 736 45.35 -0.88 1.39
N ALA A 737 44.55 -0.12 2.13
CA ALA A 737 43.95 -0.55 3.38
C ALA A 737 42.98 -1.73 3.15
N CYS A 738 42.15 -1.66 2.13
CA CYS A 738 41.22 -2.75 1.83
C CYS A 738 41.91 -3.99 1.28
N GLN A 739 43.01 -3.84 0.53
CA GLN A 739 43.84 -4.98 0.14
C GLN A 739 44.53 -5.62 1.36
N PHE A 740 44.92 -4.82 2.35
CA PHE A 740 45.43 -5.32 3.62
C PHE A 740 44.36 -6.14 4.36
N TRP A 741 43.18 -5.56 4.59
CA TRP A 741 42.10 -6.25 5.33
C TRP A 741 41.57 -7.50 4.62
N ALA A 742 41.58 -7.52 3.29
CA ALA A 742 41.18 -8.70 2.52
C ALA A 742 42.07 -9.93 2.76
N GLN A 743 43.32 -9.76 3.21
CA GLN A 743 44.25 -10.87 3.49
C GLN A 743 43.93 -11.61 4.78
N PHE A 744 43.24 -10.97 5.72
CA PHE A 744 43.00 -11.47 7.07
C PHE A 744 41.53 -11.84 7.32
N GLY A 745 40.70 -11.85 6.27
CA GLY A 745 39.26 -12.09 6.34
C GLY A 745 38.49 -10.92 6.98
N THR A 746 37.16 -10.91 6.84
CA THR A 746 36.28 -10.14 7.73
C THR A 746 36.23 -10.81 9.13
N PRO A 747 35.91 -10.08 10.21
CA PRO A 747 35.98 -10.61 11.57
C PRO A 747 35.15 -11.88 11.76
#